data_AF-A0AAC8T9Y7-F1
#
_entry.id   AF-A0AAC8T9Y7-F1
#
_cell.length_a   1.000
_cell.length_b   1.000
_cell.length_c   1.000
_cell.angle_alpha   90.00
_cell.angle_beta   90.00
_cell.angle_gamma   90.00
#
_symmetry.space_group_name_H-M   'P 1'
#
loop_
_entity.id
_entity.type
_entity.pdbx_description
1 polymer ?
#
loop_
_entity_poly.entity_id
_entity_poly.type
_entity_poly.pdbx_seq_one_letter_code
_entity_poly.pdbx_strand_id
1 'polypeptide(L)'
;MGIERLSARFDSGNLFKASTATLGHFLDENDSGALKPWGSHRASDFITVKTNTVYEIRSFESNFSNLRVMWYDADKTFIKGQIIARSGDYATFNSENASYVRISSGWTRTDNNIWQMQVAGLASNAMANLDTLRQTLTDADTALSRQITAMDTAYKSADRQLTANLASETTARTSADTALGQRITAIDTAYKSADSQTTAKLGQLEQSISDKDRAMASRVDTLTANYTALDNRTKWIELTAVTDLNTLTETGKYFIRAGSNPNAPFAQWTYVVVEKARNNRITQTAWADNNASLVYTRVYNGAWQAWEKTATGKELDTKASVASLNEFKQTSANADMALSERITAIDTAYKSADTATNAKLTQAEKAISDNNTALSQRMSALDTAYKKSDTDITARLAREETARASGDSANAQALRTLESTVNGVSGRIGTSEGRIATLERTTADTNQALATAQSQLNARFDNLAVGGRNLVVKSGDIGAWSNFVRSSMSQTDSTQYKTPVLRILCTQDSWYAQKSAQSTNNVQRGESYVLSFFVRSNSSIKNTFIYGDGNVRQRLIVSDSIVGESWQHIKVVFTANNDISNIGVIIGGFGTANQSYVDIAEVKLEKGTIATDWTPAPEDVNVDLSPYATNANLDEFKQAQASKDTATAKAVQTLQTTLNGQTTSIRNVERSVNGVRAIKAVTVDNNGVISGYGLMSELANGRVTSQFGVNADSFYVGSPSAGHKPFATYTRPMVVNGVRIPAGTYINSAFITNASITMAKIADSIQSDNYVAGRQGWRLFKDGRFELNNTFGDGSSLELNSRGLIVWYDKSQGKKAVELGIFT
;
A
#
# COMPACT_ATOMS: atom_id res chain seq x y z
N MET A 1 27.05 6.81 17.15
CA MET A 1 27.94 6.32 18.23
C MET A 1 29.06 5.53 17.56
N GLY A 2 30.29 6.05 17.54
CA GLY A 2 31.39 5.42 16.80
C GLY A 2 31.82 4.07 17.40
N ILE A 3 32.41 3.22 16.55
CA ILE A 3 32.99 1.90 16.88
C ILE A 3 33.89 1.98 18.13
N GLU A 4 34.63 3.08 18.28
CA GLU A 4 35.48 3.36 19.44
C GLU A 4 34.71 3.41 20.77
N ARG A 5 33.47 3.90 20.79
CA ARG A 5 32.67 4.00 22.04
C ARG A 5 31.94 2.71 22.42
N LEU A 6 31.64 1.85 21.45
CA LEU A 6 31.13 0.50 21.74
C LEU A 6 32.28 -0.38 22.22
N SER A 7 33.45 -0.32 21.57
CA SER A 7 34.67 -0.96 22.06
C SER A 7 35.05 -0.46 23.47
N ALA A 8 34.96 0.85 23.73
CA ALA A 8 35.21 1.41 25.05
C ALA A 8 34.20 1.00 26.14
N ARG A 9 32.96 0.62 25.77
CA ARG A 9 32.03 0.00 26.73
C ARG A 9 32.41 -1.45 27.03
N PHE A 10 33.03 -2.16 26.10
CA PHE A 10 33.59 -3.50 26.33
C PHE A 10 34.96 -3.45 27.05
N ASP A 11 35.70 -2.34 26.95
CA ASP A 11 36.91 -2.05 27.74
C ASP A 11 36.64 -1.82 29.24
N SER A 12 35.37 -1.72 29.64
CA SER A 12 34.98 -1.74 31.07
C SER A 12 35.00 -3.14 31.70
N GLY A 13 35.29 -4.19 30.91
CA GLY A 13 35.39 -5.60 31.30
C GLY A 13 36.63 -5.96 32.12
N ASN A 14 37.10 -5.09 33.01
CA ASN A 14 38.18 -5.42 33.92
C ASN A 14 37.68 -6.39 34.99
N LEU A 15 37.96 -7.68 34.80
CA LEU A 15 37.64 -8.72 35.77
C LEU A 15 38.55 -8.66 36.99
N PHE A 16 39.80 -8.18 36.83
CA PHE A 16 40.79 -8.16 37.91
C PHE A 16 41.00 -6.73 38.38
N LYS A 17 40.36 -6.36 39.49
CA LYS A 17 40.65 -5.10 40.18
C LYS A 17 41.69 -5.35 41.25
N ALA A 18 42.91 -4.92 41.02
CA ALA A 18 44.03 -4.97 41.95
C ALA A 18 43.70 -4.26 43.27
N SER A 19 42.84 -3.23 43.24
CA SER A 19 42.33 -2.52 44.42
C SER A 19 41.43 -3.35 45.33
N THR A 20 40.76 -4.39 44.80
CA THR A 20 39.87 -5.29 45.57
C THR A 20 40.40 -6.73 45.63
N ALA A 21 41.60 -6.98 45.09
CA ALA A 21 42.21 -8.30 45.06
C ALA A 21 42.92 -8.62 46.39
N THR A 22 42.78 -9.86 46.84
CA THR A 22 43.50 -10.36 48.02
C THR A 22 44.98 -10.53 47.68
N LEU A 23 45.83 -9.76 48.35
CA LEU A 23 47.29 -9.77 48.18
C LEU A 23 47.92 -11.07 48.69
N GLY A 24 48.89 -11.60 47.95
CA GLY A 24 49.71 -12.75 48.38
C GLY A 24 48.94 -14.06 48.42
N HIS A 25 47.85 -14.19 47.66
CA HIS A 25 47.05 -15.42 47.58
C HIS A 25 46.87 -15.86 46.13
N PHE A 26 46.98 -17.17 45.89
CA PHE A 26 46.66 -17.81 44.62
C PHE A 26 45.44 -18.73 44.78
N LEU A 27 44.74 -18.98 43.67
CA LEU A 27 43.67 -19.97 43.61
C LEU A 27 44.27 -21.29 43.09
N ASP A 28 44.19 -22.35 43.89
CA ASP A 28 44.68 -23.67 43.51
C ASP A 28 43.59 -24.50 42.82
N GLU A 29 43.84 -24.94 41.59
CA GLU A 29 42.92 -25.78 40.81
C GLU A 29 42.82 -27.20 41.36
N ASN A 30 43.84 -27.65 42.11
CA ASN A 30 43.89 -29.00 42.68
C ASN A 30 43.21 -29.10 44.06
N ASP A 31 43.01 -27.98 44.75
CA ASP A 31 42.41 -27.93 46.10
C ASP A 31 41.06 -27.20 46.08
N SER A 32 40.22 -27.54 45.10
CA SER A 32 38.84 -27.06 44.98
C SER A 32 38.67 -25.53 45.02
N GLY A 33 39.62 -24.79 44.44
CA GLY A 33 39.52 -23.32 44.33
C GLY A 33 39.74 -22.57 45.64
N ALA A 34 40.34 -23.20 46.66
CA ALA A 34 40.71 -22.55 47.92
C ALA A 34 41.77 -21.46 47.71
N LEU A 35 41.67 -20.38 48.50
CA LEU A 35 42.71 -19.35 48.58
C LEU A 35 43.89 -19.90 49.37
N LYS A 36 45.06 -19.95 48.73
CA LYS A 36 46.31 -20.37 49.38
C LYS A 36 47.30 -19.21 49.41
N PRO A 37 48.06 -19.02 50.51
CA PRO A 37 49.10 -18.01 50.56
C PRO A 37 50.22 -18.33 49.54
N TRP A 38 50.51 -17.39 48.66
CA TRP A 38 51.65 -17.45 47.73
C TRP A 38 52.09 -16.02 47.39
N GLY A 39 53.31 -15.66 47.82
CA GLY A 39 53.79 -14.27 47.83
C GLY A 39 53.84 -13.58 46.46
N SER A 40 53.89 -14.34 45.37
CA SER A 40 53.91 -13.83 44.00
C SER A 40 52.55 -13.85 43.28
N HIS A 41 51.40 -14.01 43.97
CA HIS A 41 50.07 -14.04 43.35
C HIS A 41 49.05 -13.12 44.06
N ARG A 42 47.98 -12.78 43.35
CA ARG A 42 46.79 -12.06 43.83
C ARG A 42 45.53 -12.72 43.30
N ALA A 43 44.46 -12.74 44.08
CA ALA A 43 43.15 -13.28 43.69
C ALA A 43 42.07 -12.19 43.71
N SER A 44 41.25 -12.09 42.65
CA SER A 44 40.15 -11.12 42.55
C SER A 44 39.07 -11.37 43.61
N ASP A 45 38.18 -10.42 43.79
CA ASP A 45 36.90 -10.65 44.49
C ASP A 45 35.94 -11.49 43.63
N PHE A 46 34.78 -11.88 44.17
CA PHE A 46 33.73 -12.58 43.41
C PHE A 46 33.06 -11.66 42.40
N ILE A 47 33.05 -12.06 41.13
CA ILE A 47 32.49 -11.29 40.02
C ILE A 47 31.24 -12.00 39.53
N THR A 48 30.10 -11.32 39.48
CA THR A 48 28.83 -11.92 39.06
C THR A 48 28.85 -12.30 37.58
N VAL A 49 28.35 -13.50 37.26
CA VAL A 49 28.18 -14.02 35.91
C VAL A 49 26.77 -14.56 35.72
N LYS A 50 26.32 -14.66 34.47
CA LYS A 50 25.03 -15.30 34.14
C LYS A 50 25.26 -16.80 34.01
N THR A 51 24.35 -17.59 34.56
CA THR A 51 24.36 -19.05 34.45
C THR A 51 24.09 -19.50 33.01
N ASN A 52 24.64 -20.65 32.60
CA ASN A 52 24.50 -21.22 31.24
C ASN A 52 24.86 -20.25 30.11
N THR A 53 25.85 -19.38 30.35
CA THR A 53 26.34 -18.41 29.39
C THR A 53 27.78 -18.76 29.03
N VAL A 54 28.07 -18.84 27.74
CA VAL A 54 29.45 -19.05 27.30
C VAL A 54 30.17 -17.71 27.35
N TYR A 55 31.30 -17.69 28.05
CA TYR A 55 32.16 -16.53 28.18
C TYR A 55 33.50 -16.77 27.47
N GLU A 56 34.01 -15.74 26.81
CA GLU A 56 35.36 -15.67 26.25
C GLU A 56 36.20 -14.76 27.15
N ILE A 57 37.33 -15.25 27.62
CA ILE A 57 38.34 -14.47 28.36
C ILE A 57 39.57 -14.30 27.48
N ARG A 58 39.90 -13.04 27.16
CA ARG A 58 41.10 -12.68 26.39
C ARG A 58 42.29 -12.45 27.30
N SER A 59 43.45 -12.89 26.82
CA SER A 59 44.71 -12.67 27.51
C SER A 59 45.35 -11.34 27.24
N PHE A 60 45.98 -10.82 28.28
CA PHE A 60 47.02 -9.81 28.14
C PHE A 60 48.29 -10.46 27.54
N GLU A 61 48.78 -9.93 26.42
CA GLU A 61 49.99 -10.40 25.69
C GLU A 61 49.99 -11.91 25.34
N SER A 62 48.83 -12.50 25.06
CA SER A 62 48.71 -13.91 24.68
C SER A 62 49.22 -14.91 25.76
N ASN A 63 49.36 -14.48 27.02
CA ASN A 63 50.06 -15.25 28.06
C ASN A 63 49.19 -15.71 29.25
N PHE A 64 48.57 -16.88 29.09
CA PHE A 64 47.71 -17.54 30.09
C PHE A 64 48.45 -18.30 31.21
N SER A 65 49.78 -18.43 31.16
CA SER A 65 50.54 -19.34 32.05
C SER A 65 50.24 -19.16 33.55
N ASN A 66 50.04 -17.92 33.97
CA ASN A 66 49.77 -17.53 35.36
C ASN A 66 48.30 -17.11 35.61
N LEU A 67 47.38 -17.34 34.67
CA LEU A 67 45.94 -17.12 34.90
C LEU A 67 45.31 -18.37 35.51
N ARG A 68 44.52 -18.20 36.57
CA ARG A 68 43.60 -19.22 37.09
C ARG A 68 42.20 -18.63 37.12
N VAL A 69 41.21 -19.39 36.66
CA VAL A 69 39.81 -18.96 36.60
C VAL A 69 38.96 -20.00 37.32
N MET A 70 38.29 -19.57 38.38
CA MET A 70 37.47 -20.42 39.23
C MET A 70 36.03 -19.96 39.16
N TRP A 71 35.11 -20.88 38.92
CA TRP A 71 33.69 -20.60 38.87
C TRP A 71 33.07 -20.97 40.21
N TYR A 72 32.00 -20.26 40.57
CA TYR A 72 31.32 -20.45 41.85
C TYR A 72 29.81 -20.38 41.65
N ASP A 73 29.08 -21.18 42.42
CA ASP A 73 27.63 -21.12 42.48
C ASP A 73 27.13 -19.88 43.26
N ALA A 74 25.82 -19.77 43.46
CA ALA A 74 25.20 -18.64 44.17
C ALA A 74 25.67 -18.50 45.63
N ASP A 75 26.05 -19.60 46.27
CA ASP A 75 26.54 -19.66 47.66
C ASP A 75 28.05 -19.43 47.76
N LYS A 76 28.71 -19.10 46.63
CA LYS A 76 30.16 -18.90 46.51
C LYS A 76 30.96 -20.18 46.78
N THR A 77 30.35 -21.35 46.57
CA THR A 77 31.03 -22.65 46.60
C THR A 77 31.70 -22.89 45.26
N PHE A 78 32.94 -23.39 45.30
CA PHE A 78 33.70 -23.64 44.07
C PHE A 78 33.02 -24.71 43.23
N ILE A 79 32.87 -24.41 41.95
CA ILE A 79 32.45 -25.34 40.91
C ILE A 79 33.50 -25.36 39.82
N LYS A 80 33.88 -26.56 39.41
CA LYS A 80 34.90 -26.73 38.38
C LYS A 80 34.30 -26.33 37.03
N GLY A 81 34.69 -25.17 36.51
CA GLY A 81 34.27 -24.75 35.17
C GLY A 81 34.95 -25.57 34.08
N GLN A 82 34.23 -25.81 32.99
CA GLN A 82 34.78 -26.50 31.81
C GLN A 82 35.37 -25.47 30.84
N ILE A 83 36.67 -25.63 30.52
CA ILE A 83 37.29 -24.93 29.41
C ILE A 83 36.78 -25.60 28.13
N ILE A 84 36.09 -24.83 27.30
CA ILE A 84 35.48 -25.32 26.06
C ILE A 84 36.54 -25.32 24.94
N ALA A 85 37.31 -24.25 24.82
CA ALA A 85 38.40 -24.13 23.86
C ALA A 85 39.45 -23.11 24.31
N ARG A 86 40.70 -23.33 23.94
CA ARG A 86 41.80 -22.34 24.03
C ARG A 86 42.36 -22.09 22.64
N SER A 87 42.53 -20.82 22.30
CA SER A 87 43.15 -20.39 21.04
C SER A 87 44.01 -19.18 21.35
N GLY A 88 45.34 -19.34 21.37
CA GLY A 88 46.37 -18.30 21.47
C GLY A 88 46.07 -17.11 22.40
N ASP A 89 45.18 -16.23 21.97
CA ASP A 89 44.82 -14.95 22.57
C ASP A 89 43.56 -14.99 23.45
N TYR A 90 42.78 -16.09 23.45
CA TYR A 90 41.57 -16.24 24.25
C TYR A 90 41.29 -17.68 24.73
N ALA A 91 40.52 -17.79 25.80
CA ALA A 91 39.98 -19.04 26.33
C ALA A 91 38.46 -18.91 26.51
N THR A 92 37.71 -19.93 26.11
CA THR A 92 36.25 -19.98 26.28
C THR A 92 35.87 -20.90 27.43
N PHE A 93 34.89 -20.46 28.21
CA PHE A 93 34.41 -21.11 29.41
C PHE A 93 32.90 -21.18 29.38
N ASN A 94 32.34 -22.27 29.86
CA ASN A 94 30.91 -22.34 30.13
C ASN A 94 30.66 -22.03 31.60
N SER A 95 29.73 -21.11 31.89
CA SER A 95 29.28 -20.81 33.25
C SER A 95 28.16 -21.74 33.73
N GLU A 96 28.14 -23.00 33.27
CA GLU A 96 27.14 -23.99 33.66
C GLU A 96 27.02 -24.02 35.19
N ASN A 97 25.83 -23.70 35.69
CA ASN A 97 25.51 -23.60 37.12
C ASN A 97 26.34 -22.59 37.94
N ALA A 98 27.07 -21.68 37.30
CA ALA A 98 27.82 -20.61 37.96
C ALA A 98 27.02 -19.32 38.10
N SER A 99 27.19 -18.66 39.24
CA SER A 99 26.68 -17.32 39.53
C SER A 99 27.81 -16.31 39.75
N TYR A 100 29.02 -16.79 40.08
CA TYR A 100 30.21 -15.95 40.21
C TYR A 100 31.44 -16.59 39.54
N VAL A 101 32.42 -15.74 39.25
CA VAL A 101 33.77 -16.14 38.83
C VAL A 101 34.80 -15.38 39.67
N ARG A 102 35.91 -16.04 40.00
CA ARG A 102 37.13 -15.38 40.51
C ARG A 102 38.31 -15.74 39.64
N ILE A 103 39.28 -14.85 39.61
CA ILE A 103 40.50 -15.03 38.85
C ILE A 103 41.72 -14.73 39.71
N SER A 104 42.78 -15.53 39.56
CA SER A 104 44.08 -15.24 40.18
C SER A 104 45.16 -15.03 39.14
N SER A 105 46.10 -14.13 39.46
CA SER A 105 47.21 -13.75 38.59
C SER A 105 48.48 -13.40 39.37
N GLY A 106 49.64 -13.37 38.70
CA GLY A 106 50.94 -13.07 39.31
C GLY A 106 51.14 -11.60 39.72
N TRP A 107 52.04 -11.36 40.68
CA TRP A 107 52.23 -10.11 41.45
C TRP A 107 52.58 -8.86 40.64
N THR A 108 53.12 -9.02 39.43
CA THR A 108 53.52 -7.92 38.55
C THR A 108 52.37 -7.31 37.73
N ARG A 109 51.15 -7.86 37.80
CA ARG A 109 50.01 -7.37 37.01
C ARG A 109 49.20 -6.33 37.79
N THR A 110 49.16 -5.10 37.29
CA THR A 110 48.39 -3.96 37.82
C THR A 110 46.99 -3.89 37.18
N ASP A 111 46.14 -2.96 37.61
CA ASP A 111 44.84 -2.66 36.98
C ASP A 111 44.93 -2.35 35.47
N ASN A 112 46.13 -2.04 34.97
CA ASN A 112 46.42 -1.75 33.56
C ASN A 112 46.89 -2.98 32.74
N ASN A 113 47.12 -4.15 33.36
CA ASN A 113 47.57 -5.39 32.70
C ASN A 113 46.44 -6.43 32.67
N ILE A 114 45.42 -6.18 31.83
CA ILE A 114 44.03 -6.60 32.04
C ILE A 114 43.63 -7.88 31.30
N TRP A 115 42.86 -8.74 31.96
CA TRP A 115 42.13 -9.87 31.38
C TRP A 115 40.68 -9.46 31.14
N GLN A 116 40.23 -9.53 29.89
CA GLN A 116 38.88 -9.09 29.51
C GLN A 116 37.96 -10.29 29.32
N MET A 117 36.74 -10.24 29.87
CA MET A 117 35.72 -11.28 29.64
C MET A 117 34.44 -10.72 29.01
N GLN A 118 33.94 -11.44 28.03
CA GLN A 118 32.71 -11.12 27.31
C GLN A 118 31.88 -12.37 27.05
N VAL A 119 30.60 -12.22 26.74
CA VAL A 119 29.79 -13.34 26.23
C VAL A 119 30.32 -13.74 24.86
N ALA A 120 30.59 -15.04 24.66
CA ALA A 120 31.15 -15.54 23.41
C ALA A 120 30.22 -15.23 22.22
N GLY A 121 30.80 -14.72 21.13
CA GLY A 121 30.05 -14.34 19.92
C GLY A 121 29.29 -13.00 19.98
N LEU A 122 29.24 -12.33 21.14
CA LEU A 122 28.53 -11.06 21.28
C LEU A 122 29.18 -9.95 20.45
N ALA A 123 30.51 -9.84 20.49
CA ALA A 123 31.26 -8.85 19.73
C ALA A 123 31.14 -9.09 18.21
N SER A 124 31.24 -10.34 17.75
CA SER A 124 31.10 -10.69 16.33
C SER A 124 29.70 -10.39 15.79
N ASN A 125 28.66 -10.68 16.57
CA ASN A 125 27.28 -10.41 16.18
C ASN A 125 26.98 -8.90 16.18
N ALA A 126 27.50 -8.16 17.16
CA ALA A 126 27.38 -6.70 17.20
C ALA A 126 28.08 -6.03 16.01
N MET A 127 29.28 -6.49 15.63
CA MET A 127 30.01 -6.00 14.46
C MET A 127 29.26 -6.32 13.15
N ALA A 128 28.77 -7.55 12.98
CA ALA A 128 28.00 -7.94 11.79
C ALA A 128 26.69 -7.13 11.63
N ASN A 129 25.98 -6.88 12.73
CA ASN A 129 24.79 -6.04 12.73
C ASN A 129 25.12 -4.57 12.40
N LEU A 130 26.26 -4.07 12.88
CA LEU A 130 26.70 -2.71 12.60
C LEU A 130 27.14 -2.54 11.14
N ASP A 131 27.82 -3.53 10.56
CA ASP A 131 28.19 -3.54 9.14
C ASP A 131 26.95 -3.60 8.26
N THR A 132 25.96 -4.42 8.64
CA THR A 132 24.66 -4.47 7.96
C THR A 132 23.95 -3.11 8.03
N LEU A 133 23.94 -2.46 9.20
CA LEU A 133 23.36 -1.13 9.37
C LEU A 133 24.10 -0.07 8.55
N ARG A 134 25.43 -0.13 8.50
CA ARG A 134 26.27 0.78 7.71
C ARG A 134 26.01 0.63 6.21
N GLN A 135 25.91 -0.61 5.73
CA GLN A 135 25.58 -0.89 4.33
C GLN A 135 24.19 -0.35 3.99
N THR A 136 23.20 -0.62 4.84
CA THR A 136 21.82 -0.13 4.65
C THR A 136 21.75 1.39 4.60
N LEU A 137 22.48 2.08 5.48
CA LEU A 137 22.57 3.55 5.47
C LEU A 137 23.26 4.07 4.20
N THR A 138 24.34 3.42 3.77
CA THR A 138 25.08 3.80 2.55
C THR A 138 24.21 3.62 1.30
N ASP A 139 23.46 2.53 1.23
CA ASP A 139 22.53 2.26 0.13
C ASP A 139 21.38 3.26 0.12
N ALA A 140 20.85 3.63 1.30
CA ALA A 140 19.83 4.66 1.45
C ALA A 140 20.33 6.05 1.03
N ASP A 141 21.53 6.45 1.46
CA ASP A 141 22.17 7.71 1.05
C ASP A 141 22.41 7.74 -0.46
N THR A 142 22.83 6.63 -1.04
CA THR A 142 23.03 6.50 -2.49
C THR A 142 21.71 6.61 -3.24
N ALA A 143 20.64 5.97 -2.74
CA ALA A 143 19.31 6.06 -3.33
C ALA A 143 18.74 7.49 -3.25
N LEU A 144 18.90 8.16 -2.10
CA LEU A 144 18.49 9.54 -1.91
C LEU A 144 19.28 10.49 -2.82
N SER A 145 20.59 10.29 -2.94
CA SER A 145 21.44 11.06 -3.86
C SER A 145 20.97 10.92 -5.31
N ARG A 146 20.66 9.70 -5.77
CA ARG A 146 20.08 9.46 -7.10
C ARG A 146 18.74 10.17 -7.29
N GLN A 147 17.85 10.13 -6.30
CA GLN A 147 16.57 10.84 -6.35
C GLN A 147 16.78 12.35 -6.43
N ILE A 148 17.70 12.92 -5.65
CA ILE A 148 18.05 14.34 -5.70
C ILE A 148 18.58 14.72 -7.08
N THR A 149 19.49 13.93 -7.65
CA THR A 149 20.03 14.19 -9.00
C THR A 149 18.94 14.10 -10.09
N ALA A 150 18.05 13.11 -10.01
CA ALA A 150 16.94 12.98 -10.95
C ALA A 150 15.99 14.18 -10.86
N MET A 151 15.68 14.62 -9.64
CA MET A 151 14.81 15.78 -9.40
C MET A 151 15.47 17.10 -9.87
N ASP A 152 16.76 17.30 -9.61
CA ASP A 152 17.53 18.46 -10.12
C ASP A 152 17.55 18.48 -11.65
N THR A 153 17.72 17.32 -12.28
CA THR A 153 17.70 17.20 -13.74
C THR A 153 16.31 17.53 -14.31
N ALA A 154 15.25 16.99 -13.70
CA ALA A 154 13.88 17.27 -14.09
C ALA A 154 13.55 18.76 -13.94
N TYR A 155 13.93 19.38 -12.81
CA TYR A 155 13.75 20.81 -12.56
C TYR A 155 14.48 21.66 -13.60
N LYS A 156 15.76 21.40 -13.86
CA LYS A 156 16.55 22.11 -14.89
C LYS A 156 16.01 21.91 -16.31
N SER A 157 15.36 20.79 -16.59
CA SER A 157 14.72 20.56 -17.89
C SER A 157 13.42 21.37 -18.02
N ALA A 158 12.61 21.41 -16.96
CA ALA A 158 11.38 22.19 -16.91
C ALA A 158 11.67 23.69 -16.97
N ASP A 159 12.70 24.16 -16.27
CA ASP A 159 13.13 25.56 -16.27
C ASP A 159 13.62 26.01 -17.66
N ARG A 160 14.39 25.16 -18.34
CA ARG A 160 14.78 25.40 -19.75
C ARG A 160 13.57 25.46 -20.68
N GLN A 161 12.59 24.56 -20.51
CA GLN A 161 11.37 24.57 -21.31
C GLN A 161 10.53 25.82 -21.04
N LEU A 162 10.39 26.23 -19.78
CA LEU A 162 9.67 27.44 -19.39
C LEU A 162 10.33 28.68 -20.00
N THR A 163 11.66 28.77 -19.93
CA THR A 163 12.43 29.85 -20.55
C THR A 163 12.23 29.90 -22.06
N ALA A 164 12.24 28.74 -22.74
CA ALA A 164 11.98 28.66 -24.18
C ALA A 164 10.55 29.09 -24.54
N ASN A 165 9.57 28.65 -23.77
CA ASN A 165 8.17 29.06 -23.96
C ASN A 165 8.00 30.57 -23.76
N LEU A 166 8.65 31.15 -22.75
CA LEU A 166 8.61 32.60 -22.50
C LEU A 166 9.26 33.40 -23.63
N ALA A 167 10.39 32.93 -24.17
CA ALA A 167 11.04 33.56 -25.32
C ALA A 167 10.17 33.50 -26.58
N SER A 168 9.49 32.37 -26.81
CA SER A 168 8.54 32.21 -27.93
C SER A 168 7.35 33.15 -27.80
N GLU A 169 6.74 33.23 -26.61
CA GLU A 169 5.63 34.15 -26.34
C GLU A 169 6.04 35.61 -26.49
N THR A 170 7.24 35.96 -26.01
CA THR A 170 7.81 37.31 -26.18
C THR A 170 7.93 37.67 -27.65
N THR A 171 8.47 36.76 -28.46
CA THR A 171 8.62 36.96 -29.92
C THR A 171 7.27 37.09 -30.62
N ALA A 172 6.28 36.27 -30.22
CA ALA A 172 4.92 36.33 -30.75
C ALA A 172 4.25 37.68 -30.44
N ARG A 173 4.39 38.19 -29.21
CA ARG A 173 3.86 39.50 -28.81
C ARG A 173 4.52 40.64 -29.57
N THR A 174 5.84 40.67 -29.66
CA THR A 174 6.56 41.70 -30.41
C THR A 174 6.16 41.70 -31.90
N SER A 175 5.96 40.53 -32.49
CA SER A 175 5.49 40.40 -33.88
C SER A 175 4.06 40.91 -34.05
N ALA A 176 3.17 40.60 -33.11
CA ALA A 176 1.79 41.08 -33.09
C ALA A 176 1.73 42.61 -32.93
N ASP A 177 2.50 43.18 -32.01
CA ASP A 177 2.59 44.63 -31.79
C ASP A 177 3.13 45.34 -33.02
N THR A 178 4.14 44.76 -33.69
CA THR A 178 4.69 45.29 -34.95
C THR A 178 3.63 45.28 -36.05
N ALA A 179 2.90 44.18 -36.21
CA ALA A 179 1.83 44.06 -37.22
C ALA A 179 0.68 45.03 -36.93
N LEU A 180 0.33 45.23 -35.66
CA LEU A 180 -0.68 46.21 -35.24
C LEU A 180 -0.21 47.63 -35.55
N GLY A 181 1.05 47.97 -35.25
CA GLY A 181 1.67 49.24 -35.63
C GLY A 181 1.61 49.50 -37.14
N GLN A 182 1.96 48.52 -37.96
CA GLN A 182 1.87 48.62 -39.42
C GLN A 182 0.43 48.87 -39.90
N ARG A 183 -0.56 48.16 -39.34
CA ARG A 183 -1.98 48.35 -39.67
C ARG A 183 -2.46 49.74 -39.28
N ILE A 184 -2.05 50.26 -38.13
CA ILE A 184 -2.38 51.62 -37.69
C ILE A 184 -1.81 52.64 -38.66
N THR A 185 -0.53 52.52 -39.03
CA THR A 185 0.11 53.42 -40.01
C THR A 185 -0.59 53.37 -41.37
N ALA A 186 -0.97 52.18 -41.84
CA ALA A 186 -1.70 52.03 -43.09
C ALA A 186 -3.07 52.69 -43.06
N ILE A 187 -3.83 52.53 -41.97
CA ILE A 187 -5.14 53.16 -41.78
C ILE A 187 -5.00 54.69 -41.70
N ASP A 188 -4.04 55.20 -40.93
CA ASP A 188 -3.79 56.64 -40.81
C ASP A 188 -3.45 57.25 -42.17
N THR A 189 -2.62 56.56 -42.97
CA THR A 189 -2.27 56.99 -44.33
C THR A 189 -3.49 57.00 -45.25
N ALA A 190 -4.30 55.92 -45.23
CA ALA A 190 -5.51 55.83 -46.05
C ALA A 190 -6.53 56.91 -45.68
N TYR A 191 -6.72 57.15 -44.38
CA TYR A 191 -7.61 58.20 -43.87
C TYR A 191 -7.17 59.58 -44.35
N LYS A 192 -5.89 59.95 -44.17
CA LYS A 192 -5.34 61.23 -44.62
C LYS A 192 -5.48 61.43 -46.13
N SER A 193 -5.30 60.37 -46.93
CA SER A 193 -5.49 60.44 -48.38
C SER A 193 -6.95 60.68 -48.74
N ALA A 194 -7.88 59.96 -48.11
CA ALA A 194 -9.31 60.12 -48.36
C ALA A 194 -9.83 61.51 -47.92
N ASP A 195 -9.36 62.01 -46.79
CA ASP A 195 -9.68 63.35 -46.27
C ASP A 195 -9.19 64.45 -47.23
N SER A 196 -7.96 64.32 -47.74
CA SER A 196 -7.42 65.23 -48.74
C SER A 196 -8.21 65.21 -50.05
N GLN A 197 -8.61 64.03 -50.53
CA GLN A 197 -9.45 63.90 -51.72
C GLN A 197 -10.85 64.50 -51.51
N THR A 198 -11.44 64.31 -50.34
CA THR A 198 -12.75 64.86 -49.99
C THR A 198 -12.69 66.38 -49.93
N THR A 199 -11.66 66.92 -49.29
CA THR A 199 -11.39 68.37 -49.23
C THR A 199 -11.22 68.96 -50.63
N ALA A 200 -10.47 68.28 -51.52
CA ALA A 200 -10.29 68.74 -52.90
C ALA A 200 -11.60 68.73 -53.70
N LYS A 201 -12.42 67.68 -53.56
CA LYS A 201 -13.74 67.61 -54.21
C LYS A 201 -14.69 68.69 -53.70
N LEU A 202 -14.67 68.97 -52.39
CA LEU A 202 -15.48 70.04 -51.81
C LEU A 202 -15.07 71.39 -52.40
N GLY A 203 -13.78 71.69 -52.50
CA GLY A 203 -13.30 72.92 -53.14
C GLY A 203 -13.67 73.03 -54.62
N GLN A 204 -13.67 71.92 -55.37
CA GLN A 204 -14.15 71.91 -56.76
C GLN A 204 -15.65 72.20 -56.86
N LEU A 205 -16.45 71.65 -55.94
CA LEU A 205 -17.88 71.90 -55.89
C LEU A 205 -18.18 73.36 -55.53
N GLU A 206 -17.50 73.90 -54.52
CA GLU A 206 -17.60 75.31 -54.12
C GLU A 206 -17.28 76.25 -55.29
N GLN A 207 -16.21 75.96 -56.03
CA GLN A 207 -15.85 76.73 -57.22
C GLN A 207 -16.91 76.62 -58.32
N SER A 208 -17.42 75.41 -58.60
CA SER A 208 -18.46 75.22 -59.61
C SER A 208 -19.77 75.93 -59.26
N ILE A 209 -20.15 75.98 -57.98
CA ILE A 209 -21.33 76.72 -57.51
C ILE A 209 -21.08 78.22 -57.68
N SER A 210 -19.91 78.73 -57.26
CA SER A 210 -19.56 80.14 -57.42
C SER A 210 -19.57 80.59 -58.88
N ASP A 211 -19.03 79.78 -59.79
CA ASP A 211 -19.02 80.10 -61.22
C ASP A 211 -20.43 80.06 -61.83
N LYS A 212 -21.28 79.13 -61.39
CA LYS A 212 -22.70 79.10 -61.78
C LYS A 212 -23.43 80.34 -61.29
N ASP A 213 -23.21 80.75 -60.04
CA ASP A 213 -23.85 81.95 -59.47
C ASP A 213 -23.42 83.21 -60.24
N ARG A 214 -22.13 83.35 -60.58
CA ARG A 214 -21.64 84.44 -61.43
C ARG A 214 -22.25 84.44 -62.82
N ALA A 215 -22.31 83.27 -63.46
CA ALA A 215 -22.92 83.13 -64.79
C ALA A 215 -24.41 83.47 -64.76
N MET A 216 -25.13 83.04 -63.72
CA MET A 216 -26.54 83.34 -63.52
C MET A 216 -26.76 84.83 -63.26
N ALA A 217 -25.94 85.46 -62.42
CA ALA A 217 -25.97 86.90 -62.19
C ALA A 217 -25.77 87.69 -63.49
N SER A 218 -24.76 87.34 -64.29
CA SER A 218 -24.51 88.00 -65.58
C SER A 218 -25.68 87.83 -66.58
N ARG A 219 -26.32 86.65 -66.59
CA ARG A 219 -27.53 86.42 -67.40
C ARG A 219 -28.70 87.28 -66.91
N VAL A 220 -28.90 87.40 -65.61
CA VAL A 220 -29.94 88.25 -65.01
C VAL A 220 -29.70 89.71 -65.36
N ASP A 221 -28.46 90.20 -65.26
CA ASP A 221 -28.10 91.57 -65.63
C ASP A 221 -28.37 91.82 -67.12
N THR A 222 -27.96 90.89 -67.97
CA THR A 222 -28.17 90.97 -69.43
C THR A 222 -29.65 90.94 -69.79
N LEU A 223 -30.43 90.06 -69.18
CA LEU A 223 -31.88 89.98 -69.37
C LEU A 223 -32.57 91.26 -68.91
N THR A 224 -32.14 91.81 -67.78
CA THR A 224 -32.66 93.08 -67.24
C THR A 224 -32.35 94.25 -68.17
N ALA A 225 -31.13 94.33 -68.70
CA ALA A 225 -30.74 95.35 -69.67
C ALA A 225 -31.52 95.22 -70.98
N ASN A 226 -31.63 94.00 -71.53
CA ASN A 226 -32.39 93.74 -72.75
C ASN A 226 -33.88 94.03 -72.57
N TYR A 227 -34.47 93.65 -71.43
CA TYR A 227 -35.85 93.96 -71.10
C TYR A 227 -36.08 95.46 -71.04
N THR A 228 -35.22 96.20 -70.35
CA THR A 228 -35.32 97.67 -70.23
C THR A 228 -35.20 98.35 -71.60
N ALA A 229 -34.27 97.90 -72.44
CA ALA A 229 -34.10 98.41 -73.80
C ALA A 229 -35.31 98.11 -74.70
N LEU A 230 -35.91 96.91 -74.57
CA LEU A 230 -37.09 96.53 -75.33
C LEU A 230 -38.34 97.27 -74.85
N ASP A 231 -38.54 97.41 -73.54
CA ASP A 231 -39.64 98.14 -72.94
C ASP A 231 -39.63 99.60 -73.44
N ASN A 232 -38.48 100.26 -73.36
CA ASN A 232 -38.32 101.62 -73.87
C ASN A 232 -38.61 101.77 -75.38
N ARG A 233 -38.35 100.74 -76.21
CA ARG A 233 -38.61 100.79 -77.67
C ARG A 233 -40.05 100.45 -78.05
N THR A 234 -40.74 99.66 -77.23
CA THR A 234 -42.05 99.10 -77.59
C THR A 234 -43.21 99.78 -76.89
N LYS A 235 -42.95 100.46 -75.77
CA LYS A 235 -43.97 101.19 -75.01
C LYS A 235 -44.54 102.36 -75.81
N TRP A 236 -45.87 102.46 -75.81
CA TRP A 236 -46.57 103.58 -76.43
C TRP A 236 -46.54 104.80 -75.50
N ILE A 237 -46.13 105.94 -76.06
CA ILE A 237 -46.20 107.25 -75.44
C ILE A 237 -47.50 107.91 -75.88
N GLU A 238 -48.41 108.16 -74.95
CA GLU A 238 -49.70 108.76 -75.24
C GLU A 238 -49.60 110.29 -75.26
N LEU A 239 -50.02 110.90 -76.36
CA LEU A 239 -50.07 112.35 -76.56
C LEU A 239 -51.54 112.76 -76.77
N THR A 240 -52.09 113.56 -75.87
CA THR A 240 -53.52 113.91 -75.88
C THR A 240 -53.83 115.25 -76.56
N ALA A 241 -52.81 116.05 -76.86
CA ALA A 241 -52.95 117.32 -77.59
C ALA A 241 -52.78 117.13 -79.10
N VAL A 242 -53.38 118.05 -79.88
CA VAL A 242 -53.13 118.14 -81.34
C VAL A 242 -51.63 118.28 -81.56
N THR A 243 -51.04 117.34 -82.29
CA THR A 243 -49.58 117.22 -82.43
C THR A 243 -49.20 117.28 -83.90
N ASP A 244 -48.29 118.17 -84.26
CA ASP A 244 -47.72 118.19 -85.61
C ASP A 244 -46.76 117.00 -85.79
N LEU A 245 -47.10 116.09 -86.71
CA LEU A 245 -46.27 114.91 -86.95
C LEU A 245 -44.86 115.28 -87.42
N ASN A 246 -44.62 116.45 -88.02
CA ASN A 246 -43.25 116.85 -88.40
C ASN A 246 -42.32 117.04 -87.19
N THR A 247 -42.87 117.26 -86.00
CA THR A 247 -42.11 117.46 -84.76
C THR A 247 -41.74 116.15 -84.05
N LEU A 248 -42.40 115.04 -84.39
CA LEU A 248 -42.12 113.71 -83.85
C LEU A 248 -40.91 113.09 -84.55
N THR A 249 -39.71 113.55 -84.21
CA THR A 249 -38.48 113.20 -84.92
C THR A 249 -37.63 112.13 -84.22
N GLU A 250 -37.85 111.88 -82.94
CA GLU A 250 -37.12 110.87 -82.16
C GLU A 250 -37.74 109.48 -82.30
N THR A 251 -36.91 108.43 -82.26
CA THR A 251 -37.38 107.05 -82.33
C THR A 251 -38.34 106.76 -81.18
N GLY A 252 -39.54 106.30 -81.48
CA GLY A 252 -40.56 106.01 -80.48
C GLY A 252 -41.88 105.59 -81.09
N LYS A 253 -42.77 105.05 -80.23
CA LYS A 253 -44.14 104.73 -80.59
C LYS A 253 -45.06 105.71 -79.87
N TYR A 254 -45.79 106.50 -80.63
CA TYR A 254 -46.65 107.57 -80.12
C TYR A 254 -48.10 107.30 -80.47
N PHE A 255 -48.99 107.36 -79.49
CA PHE A 255 -50.42 107.33 -79.73
C PHE A 255 -51.01 108.72 -79.51
N ILE A 256 -51.43 109.35 -80.60
CA ILE A 256 -51.92 110.73 -80.60
C ILE A 256 -53.45 110.70 -80.59
N ARG A 257 -54.05 111.04 -79.45
CA ARG A 257 -55.50 111.03 -79.24
C ARG A 257 -56.14 112.39 -79.50
N ALA A 258 -55.74 113.00 -80.60
CA ALA A 258 -56.31 114.23 -81.11
C ALA A 258 -56.65 114.04 -82.59
N GLY A 259 -57.73 114.68 -83.06
CA GLY A 259 -58.13 114.64 -84.47
C GLY A 259 -57.49 115.76 -85.28
N SER A 260 -57.41 115.59 -86.59
CA SER A 260 -56.89 116.60 -87.53
C SER A 260 -55.46 117.07 -87.20
N ASN A 261 -54.58 116.13 -86.86
CA ASN A 261 -53.18 116.42 -86.55
C ASN A 261 -52.46 117.01 -87.79
N PRO A 262 -51.75 118.15 -87.63
CA PRO A 262 -51.00 118.73 -88.74
C PRO A 262 -50.00 117.75 -89.35
N ASN A 263 -49.89 117.80 -90.67
CA ASN A 263 -49.01 116.94 -91.47
C ASN A 263 -49.27 115.43 -91.30
N ALA A 264 -50.40 115.03 -90.73
CA ALA A 264 -50.87 113.65 -90.76
C ALA A 264 -51.52 113.31 -92.11
N PRO A 265 -51.45 112.04 -92.57
CA PRO A 265 -52.06 111.63 -93.83
C PRO A 265 -53.58 111.49 -93.75
N PHE A 266 -54.16 111.58 -92.55
CA PHE A 266 -55.59 111.44 -92.26
C PHE A 266 -55.95 112.12 -90.92
N ALA A 267 -57.24 112.28 -90.61
CA ALA A 267 -57.73 113.13 -89.51
C ALA A 267 -58.09 112.38 -88.20
N GLN A 268 -58.07 111.05 -88.21
CA GLN A 268 -58.40 110.21 -87.05
C GLN A 268 -57.33 110.29 -85.95
N TRP A 269 -57.60 109.70 -84.78
CA TRP A 269 -56.54 109.41 -83.82
C TRP A 269 -55.48 108.53 -84.48
N THR A 270 -54.23 108.86 -84.21
CA THR A 270 -53.12 108.36 -85.00
C THR A 270 -52.14 107.63 -84.12
N TYR A 271 -51.88 106.37 -84.47
CA TYR A 271 -50.67 105.70 -84.02
C TYR A 271 -49.54 106.08 -84.96
N VAL A 272 -48.44 106.58 -84.42
CA VAL A 272 -47.23 106.93 -85.16
C VAL A 272 -46.07 106.16 -84.58
N VAL A 273 -45.41 105.38 -85.42
CA VAL A 273 -44.08 104.85 -85.13
C VAL A 273 -43.08 105.72 -85.85
N VAL A 274 -42.14 106.26 -85.10
CA VAL A 274 -41.01 107.02 -85.60
C VAL A 274 -39.77 106.16 -85.47
N GLU A 275 -39.04 106.01 -86.56
CA GLU A 275 -37.77 105.30 -86.61
C GLU A 275 -36.70 106.27 -87.12
N LYS A 276 -35.91 106.80 -86.20
CA LYS A 276 -34.78 107.67 -86.49
C LYS A 276 -33.53 106.83 -86.67
N ALA A 277 -33.10 106.65 -87.92
CA ALA A 277 -31.82 106.00 -88.21
C ALA A 277 -30.63 106.93 -87.94
N ARG A 278 -30.80 108.23 -88.22
CA ARG A 278 -29.87 109.34 -87.90
C ARG A 278 -30.60 110.68 -88.09
N ASN A 279 -30.05 111.80 -87.62
CA ASN A 279 -30.74 113.10 -87.62
C ASN A 279 -31.32 113.55 -88.97
N ASN A 280 -30.71 113.16 -90.08
CA ASN A 280 -31.17 113.49 -91.43
C ASN A 280 -31.95 112.37 -92.11
N ARG A 281 -32.30 111.27 -91.41
CA ARG A 281 -33.07 110.16 -91.97
C ARG A 281 -34.01 109.58 -90.92
N ILE A 282 -35.24 110.07 -90.95
CA ILE A 282 -36.31 109.67 -90.01
C ILE A 282 -37.45 109.08 -90.83
N THR A 283 -37.89 107.88 -90.48
CA THR A 283 -39.09 107.29 -91.07
C THR A 283 -40.23 107.44 -90.08
N GLN A 284 -41.39 107.86 -90.57
CA GLN A 284 -42.62 107.81 -89.80
C GLN A 284 -43.57 106.85 -90.49
N THR A 285 -44.20 106.00 -89.71
CA THR A 285 -45.30 105.17 -90.16
C THR A 285 -46.50 105.48 -89.30
N ALA A 286 -47.54 106.01 -89.92
CA ALA A 286 -48.77 106.44 -89.27
C ALA A 286 -49.94 105.56 -89.72
N TRP A 287 -50.77 105.13 -88.78
CA TRP A 287 -52.05 104.50 -89.09
C TRP A 287 -53.19 104.96 -88.20
N ALA A 288 -54.38 104.96 -88.78
CA ALA A 288 -55.59 105.40 -88.11
C ALA A 288 -56.00 104.35 -87.07
N ASP A 289 -56.35 104.81 -85.87
CA ASP A 289 -56.81 103.96 -84.76
C ASP A 289 -57.99 103.05 -85.16
N ASN A 290 -58.98 103.62 -85.84
CA ASN A 290 -60.20 102.92 -86.21
C ASN A 290 -60.26 102.45 -87.68
N ASN A 291 -59.13 102.46 -88.42
CA ASN A 291 -59.10 101.97 -89.80
C ASN A 291 -57.72 101.40 -90.20
N ALA A 292 -57.60 100.08 -90.11
CA ALA A 292 -56.38 99.33 -90.39
C ALA A 292 -55.90 99.37 -91.87
N SER A 293 -56.71 99.89 -92.80
CA SER A 293 -56.32 100.04 -94.22
C SER A 293 -55.66 101.39 -94.53
N LEU A 294 -55.67 102.32 -93.57
CA LEU A 294 -55.03 103.63 -93.68
C LEU A 294 -53.68 103.59 -92.98
N VAL A 295 -52.73 102.86 -93.59
CA VAL A 295 -51.33 102.82 -93.14
C VAL A 295 -50.48 103.55 -94.16
N TYR A 296 -49.74 104.55 -93.70
CA TYR A 296 -48.88 105.36 -94.54
C TYR A 296 -47.50 105.45 -93.90
N THR A 297 -46.46 105.47 -94.73
CA THR A 297 -45.10 105.77 -94.32
C THR A 297 -44.59 106.98 -95.07
N ARG A 298 -43.69 107.73 -94.44
CA ARG A 298 -42.93 108.80 -95.10
C ARG A 298 -41.54 108.87 -94.50
N VAL A 299 -40.63 109.49 -95.24
CA VAL A 299 -39.24 109.66 -94.82
C VAL A 299 -38.87 111.14 -94.82
N TYR A 300 -38.17 111.57 -93.77
CA TYR A 300 -37.42 112.82 -93.73
C TYR A 300 -36.01 112.56 -94.25
N ASN A 301 -35.58 113.29 -95.29
CA ASN A 301 -34.20 113.27 -95.78
C ASN A 301 -33.73 114.66 -96.16
N GLY A 302 -33.51 115.51 -95.15
CA GLY A 302 -33.30 116.96 -95.33
C GLY A 302 -34.61 117.75 -95.50
N ALA A 303 -35.68 117.10 -95.97
CA ALA A 303 -37.08 117.57 -95.94
C ALA A 303 -38.02 116.36 -95.79
N TRP A 304 -39.25 116.59 -95.29
CA TRP A 304 -40.28 115.54 -95.22
C TRP A 304 -40.80 115.24 -96.61
N GLN A 305 -40.75 113.97 -96.99
CA GLN A 305 -41.36 113.47 -98.21
C GLN A 305 -42.88 113.29 -98.03
N ALA A 306 -43.58 113.14 -99.14
CA ALA A 306 -45.00 112.84 -99.13
C ALA A 306 -45.27 111.51 -98.42
N TRP A 307 -46.49 111.39 -97.88
CA TRP A 307 -46.96 110.12 -97.32
C TRP A 307 -47.25 109.14 -98.44
N GLU A 308 -46.57 108.00 -98.41
CA GLU A 308 -46.78 106.87 -99.29
C GLU A 308 -47.60 105.82 -98.55
N LYS A 309 -48.60 105.23 -99.21
CA LYS A 309 -49.41 104.18 -98.60
C LYS A 309 -48.56 102.91 -98.49
N THR A 310 -48.43 102.38 -97.29
CA THR A 310 -47.60 101.18 -97.04
C THR A 310 -48.44 99.92 -97.23
N ALA A 311 -47.81 98.87 -97.78
CA ALA A 311 -48.36 97.53 -97.79
C ALA A 311 -48.66 97.06 -96.35
N THR A 312 -49.81 96.44 -96.14
CA THR A 312 -50.24 95.94 -94.82
C THR A 312 -49.32 94.79 -94.35
N GLY A 313 -49.28 94.50 -93.06
CA GLY A 313 -48.46 93.38 -92.53
C GLY A 313 -48.70 92.04 -93.23
N LYS A 314 -49.94 91.82 -93.72
CA LYS A 314 -50.33 90.64 -94.50
C LYS A 314 -49.67 90.54 -95.88
N GLU A 315 -49.29 91.67 -96.49
CA GLU A 315 -48.66 91.76 -97.82
C GLU A 315 -47.13 91.67 -97.75
N LEU A 316 -46.54 91.99 -96.59
CA LEU A 316 -45.09 91.92 -96.34
C LEU A 316 -44.61 90.52 -95.89
N ASP A 317 -45.45 89.74 -95.20
CA ASP A 317 -45.13 88.35 -94.78
C ASP A 317 -44.79 87.40 -95.95
N THR A 318 -45.19 87.73 -97.19
CA THR A 318 -44.92 86.90 -98.37
C THR A 318 -43.55 87.17 -99.01
N LYS A 319 -42.86 88.28 -98.67
CA LYS A 319 -41.63 88.75 -99.37
C LYS A 319 -40.33 88.69 -98.54
N ALA A 320 -40.37 88.40 -97.24
CA ALA A 320 -39.16 88.16 -96.46
C ALA A 320 -38.61 86.75 -96.75
N SER A 321 -37.42 86.64 -97.36
CA SER A 321 -36.86 85.34 -97.77
C SER A 321 -36.51 84.46 -96.56
N VAL A 322 -37.17 83.30 -96.49
CA VAL A 322 -36.97 82.19 -95.55
C VAL A 322 -35.48 81.79 -95.33
N ALA A 323 -34.59 82.11 -96.27
CA ALA A 323 -33.18 81.70 -96.27
C ALA A 323 -32.34 82.20 -95.07
N SER A 324 -32.31 83.50 -94.77
CA SER A 324 -31.44 84.05 -93.72
C SER A 324 -31.90 83.67 -92.30
N LEU A 325 -33.22 83.55 -92.11
CA LEU A 325 -33.78 83.03 -90.86
C LEU A 325 -33.46 81.54 -90.69
N ASN A 326 -33.48 80.77 -91.77
CA ASN A 326 -33.12 79.36 -91.74
C ASN A 326 -31.63 79.15 -91.44
N GLU A 327 -30.74 79.98 -91.98
CA GLU A 327 -29.29 79.88 -91.74
C GLU A 327 -28.91 80.18 -90.28
N PHE A 328 -29.52 81.22 -89.68
CA PHE A 328 -29.35 81.49 -88.24
C PHE A 328 -29.93 80.36 -87.37
N LYS A 329 -31.14 79.89 -87.69
CA LYS A 329 -31.76 78.74 -86.99
C LYS A 329 -30.90 77.48 -87.11
N GLN A 330 -30.32 77.21 -88.27
CA GLN A 330 -29.43 76.07 -88.51
C GLN A 330 -28.16 76.17 -87.67
N THR A 331 -27.56 77.36 -87.59
CA THR A 331 -26.33 77.57 -86.81
C THR A 331 -26.57 77.42 -85.30
N SER A 332 -27.66 77.98 -84.77
CA SER A 332 -28.04 77.77 -83.36
C SER A 332 -28.39 76.31 -83.08
N ALA A 333 -29.12 75.65 -83.98
CA ALA A 333 -29.46 74.24 -83.84
C ALA A 333 -28.21 73.35 -83.83
N ASN A 334 -27.22 73.63 -84.67
CA ASN A 334 -25.95 72.90 -84.69
C ASN A 334 -25.16 73.10 -83.39
N ALA A 335 -25.15 74.31 -82.83
CA ALA A 335 -24.50 74.60 -81.55
C ALA A 335 -25.20 73.88 -80.37
N ASP A 336 -26.54 73.86 -80.37
CA ASP A 336 -27.34 73.14 -79.38
C ASP A 336 -27.12 71.62 -79.49
N MET A 337 -27.02 71.08 -80.71
CA MET A 337 -26.67 69.68 -80.94
C MET A 337 -25.28 69.35 -80.39
N ALA A 338 -24.26 70.15 -80.67
CA ALA A 338 -22.90 69.93 -80.18
C ALA A 338 -22.82 70.02 -78.64
N LEU A 339 -23.57 70.93 -78.02
CA LEU A 339 -23.69 71.01 -76.57
C LEU A 339 -24.39 69.77 -76.00
N SER A 340 -25.48 69.33 -76.63
CA SER A 340 -26.21 68.13 -76.24
C SER A 340 -25.32 66.88 -76.34
N GLU A 341 -24.55 66.72 -77.40
CA GLU A 341 -23.59 65.61 -77.56
C GLU A 341 -22.53 65.61 -76.46
N ARG A 342 -21.98 66.79 -76.11
CA ARG A 342 -21.02 66.91 -75.00
C ARG A 342 -21.65 66.56 -73.65
N ILE A 343 -22.88 66.99 -73.40
CA ILE A 343 -23.63 66.63 -72.18
C ILE A 343 -23.83 65.11 -72.12
N THR A 344 -24.25 64.50 -73.22
CA THR A 344 -24.43 63.04 -73.30
C THR A 344 -23.12 62.28 -73.08
N ALA A 345 -22.01 62.76 -73.64
CA ALA A 345 -20.69 62.15 -73.44
C ALA A 345 -20.24 62.20 -71.97
N ILE A 346 -20.44 63.35 -71.30
CA ILE A 346 -20.11 63.51 -69.88
C ILE A 346 -21.01 62.63 -69.01
N ASP A 347 -22.31 62.60 -69.27
CA ASP A 347 -23.27 61.74 -68.54
C ASP A 347 -22.90 60.26 -68.70
N THR A 348 -22.53 59.84 -69.91
CA THR A 348 -22.07 58.46 -70.19
C THR A 348 -20.78 58.14 -69.43
N ALA A 349 -19.79 59.04 -69.44
CA ALA A 349 -18.54 58.86 -68.72
C ALA A 349 -18.76 58.80 -67.20
N TYR A 350 -19.61 59.67 -66.66
CA TYR A 350 -20.00 59.66 -65.25
C TYR A 350 -20.69 58.35 -64.86
N LYS A 351 -21.72 57.93 -65.62
CA LYS A 351 -22.43 56.66 -65.37
C LYS A 351 -21.49 55.45 -65.44
N SER A 352 -20.54 55.46 -66.37
CA SER A 352 -19.53 54.39 -66.48
C SER A 352 -18.60 54.37 -65.27
N ALA A 353 -18.13 55.53 -64.81
CA ALA A 353 -17.27 55.64 -63.63
C ALA A 353 -18.01 55.29 -62.33
N ASP A 354 -19.27 55.70 -62.20
CA ASP A 354 -20.16 55.35 -61.09
C ASP A 354 -20.38 53.82 -61.05
N THR A 355 -20.72 53.21 -62.18
CA THR A 355 -20.85 51.75 -62.31
C THR A 355 -19.56 51.03 -61.90
N ALA A 356 -18.40 51.49 -62.38
CA ALA A 356 -17.11 50.90 -62.02
C ALA A 356 -16.76 51.06 -60.54
N THR A 357 -17.11 52.20 -59.94
CA THR A 357 -16.88 52.47 -58.51
C THR A 357 -17.78 51.60 -57.64
N ASN A 358 -19.07 51.52 -57.99
CA ASN A 358 -20.04 50.68 -57.30
C ASN A 358 -19.64 49.19 -57.39
N ALA A 359 -19.16 48.73 -58.55
CA ALA A 359 -18.65 47.37 -58.70
C ALA A 359 -17.45 47.08 -57.78
N LYS A 360 -16.51 48.02 -57.65
CA LYS A 360 -15.36 47.91 -56.73
C LYS A 360 -15.80 47.94 -55.26
N LEU A 361 -16.79 48.78 -54.93
CA LEU A 361 -17.36 48.84 -53.59
C LEU A 361 -18.00 47.50 -53.21
N THR A 362 -18.84 46.95 -54.09
CA THR A 362 -19.45 45.63 -53.88
C THR A 362 -18.41 44.52 -53.73
N GLN A 363 -17.31 44.56 -54.49
CA GLN A 363 -16.21 43.60 -54.30
C GLN A 363 -15.53 43.75 -52.93
N ALA A 364 -15.30 44.98 -52.47
CA ALA A 364 -14.70 45.23 -51.16
C ALA A 364 -15.63 44.79 -50.03
N GLU A 365 -16.92 45.09 -50.12
CA GLU A 365 -17.95 44.63 -49.18
C GLU A 365 -18.00 43.10 -49.11
N LYS A 366 -17.97 42.44 -50.27
CA LYS A 366 -17.92 40.97 -50.33
C LYS A 366 -16.64 40.43 -49.68
N ALA A 367 -15.48 41.01 -49.97
CA ALA A 367 -14.22 40.55 -49.38
C ALA A 367 -14.20 40.72 -47.85
N ILE A 368 -14.76 41.81 -47.33
CA ILE A 368 -14.92 42.02 -45.88
C ILE A 368 -15.86 40.96 -45.29
N SER A 369 -16.99 40.69 -45.95
CA SER A 369 -17.94 39.65 -45.51
C SER A 369 -17.33 38.25 -45.51
N ASP A 370 -16.63 37.88 -46.57
CA ASP A 370 -15.93 36.60 -46.69
C ASP A 370 -14.85 36.46 -45.60
N ASN A 371 -14.07 37.53 -45.34
CA ASN A 371 -13.06 37.55 -44.28
C ASN A 371 -13.67 37.43 -42.88
N ASN A 372 -14.78 38.13 -42.61
CA ASN A 372 -15.51 38.02 -41.34
C ASN A 372 -16.05 36.60 -41.15
N THR A 373 -16.56 35.99 -42.20
CA THR A 373 -17.02 34.59 -42.20
C THR A 373 -15.86 33.63 -41.88
N ALA A 374 -14.72 33.79 -42.55
CA ALA A 374 -13.53 32.96 -42.32
C ALA A 374 -12.95 33.14 -40.91
N LEU A 375 -12.95 34.38 -40.38
CA LEU A 375 -12.52 34.67 -39.02
C LEU A 375 -13.46 34.02 -38.00
N SER A 376 -14.77 34.12 -38.20
CA SER A 376 -15.77 33.48 -37.35
C SER A 376 -15.61 31.96 -37.35
N GLN A 377 -15.42 31.34 -38.51
CA GLN A 377 -15.14 29.91 -38.64
C GLN A 377 -13.86 29.50 -37.88
N ARG A 378 -12.78 30.28 -38.01
CA ARG A 378 -11.53 30.05 -37.26
C ARG A 378 -11.75 30.16 -35.75
N MET A 379 -12.52 31.15 -35.28
CA MET A 379 -12.86 31.30 -33.86
C MET A 379 -13.66 30.10 -33.34
N SER A 380 -14.67 29.63 -34.08
CA SER A 380 -15.44 28.44 -33.70
C SER A 380 -14.59 27.17 -33.68
N ALA A 381 -13.68 27.00 -34.64
CA ALA A 381 -12.75 25.88 -34.64
C ALA A 381 -11.80 25.92 -33.43
N LEU A 382 -11.28 27.10 -33.09
CA LEU A 382 -10.41 27.30 -31.93
C LEU A 382 -11.15 27.02 -30.62
N ASP A 383 -12.38 27.53 -30.46
CA ASP A 383 -13.24 27.29 -29.30
C ASP A 383 -13.53 25.79 -29.13
N THR A 384 -13.83 25.09 -30.24
CA THR A 384 -14.03 23.64 -30.24
C THR A 384 -12.77 22.90 -29.82
N ALA A 385 -11.61 23.26 -30.37
CA ALA A 385 -10.33 22.64 -30.04
C ALA A 385 -9.96 22.87 -28.57
N TYR A 386 -10.18 24.09 -28.06
CA TYR A 386 -9.96 24.44 -26.66
C TYR A 386 -10.87 23.62 -25.74
N LYS A 387 -12.18 23.58 -25.98
CA LYS A 387 -13.15 22.79 -25.20
C LYS A 387 -12.82 21.30 -25.22
N LYS A 388 -12.39 20.77 -26.37
CA LYS A 388 -11.93 19.39 -26.48
C LYS A 388 -10.67 19.16 -25.64
N SER A 389 -9.70 20.04 -25.73
CA SER A 389 -8.46 19.94 -24.94
C SER A 389 -8.74 20.02 -23.43
N ASP A 390 -9.63 20.91 -23.01
CA ASP A 390 -10.04 21.06 -21.62
C ASP A 390 -10.74 19.79 -21.10
N THR A 391 -11.65 19.22 -21.90
CA THR A 391 -12.30 17.95 -21.61
C THR A 391 -11.29 16.80 -21.53
N ASP A 392 -10.34 16.73 -22.48
CA ASP A 392 -9.30 15.70 -22.53
C ASP A 392 -8.35 15.80 -21.32
N ILE A 393 -7.94 17.01 -20.92
CA ILE A 393 -7.10 17.26 -19.74
C ILE A 393 -7.85 16.87 -18.47
N THR A 394 -9.11 17.29 -18.33
CA THR A 394 -9.97 16.93 -17.19
C THR A 394 -10.12 15.42 -17.08
N ALA A 395 -10.36 14.74 -18.20
CA ALA A 395 -10.45 13.29 -18.23
C ALA A 395 -9.13 12.59 -17.91
N ARG A 396 -7.98 13.13 -18.34
CA ARG A 396 -6.65 12.63 -17.97
C ARG A 396 -6.37 12.80 -16.48
N LEU A 397 -6.75 13.94 -15.91
CA LEU A 397 -6.59 14.23 -14.49
C LEU A 397 -7.42 13.27 -13.64
N ALA A 398 -8.69 13.05 -14.00
CA ALA A 398 -9.56 12.10 -13.31
C ALA A 398 -9.04 10.65 -13.39
N ARG A 399 -8.47 10.25 -14.54
CA ARG A 399 -7.80 8.94 -14.68
C ARG A 399 -6.56 8.82 -13.78
N GLU A 400 -5.74 9.87 -13.71
CA GLU A 400 -4.55 9.90 -12.86
C GLU A 400 -4.91 9.88 -11.37
N GLU A 401 -5.96 10.61 -10.97
CA GLU A 401 -6.49 10.59 -9.61
C GLU A 401 -6.99 9.20 -9.22
N THR A 402 -7.73 8.54 -10.13
CA THR A 402 -8.19 7.17 -9.94
C THR A 402 -7.02 6.17 -9.88
N ALA A 403 -6.00 6.35 -10.73
CA ALA A 403 -4.81 5.50 -10.76
C ALA A 403 -4.00 5.62 -9.46
N ARG A 404 -3.81 6.83 -8.95
CA ARG A 404 -3.16 7.07 -7.66
C ARG A 404 -3.96 6.50 -6.51
N ALA A 405 -5.27 6.74 -6.45
CA ALA A 405 -6.12 6.15 -5.41
C ALA A 405 -6.11 4.61 -5.44
N SER A 406 -6.05 4.01 -6.63
CA SER A 406 -5.91 2.56 -6.81
C SER A 406 -4.54 2.06 -6.34
N GLY A 407 -3.47 2.78 -6.68
CA GLY A 407 -2.10 2.48 -6.23
C GLY A 407 -1.96 2.56 -4.71
N ASP A 408 -2.52 3.60 -4.09
CA ASP A 408 -2.54 3.78 -2.64
C ASP A 408 -3.35 2.68 -1.94
N SER A 409 -4.49 2.29 -2.52
CA SER A 409 -5.29 1.17 -2.02
C SER A 409 -4.55 -0.16 -2.10
N ALA A 410 -3.84 -0.41 -3.21
CA ALA A 410 -3.02 -1.61 -3.38
C ALA A 410 -1.84 -1.65 -2.40
N ASN A 411 -1.16 -0.51 -2.21
CA ASN A 411 -0.10 -0.38 -1.21
C ASN A 411 -0.63 -0.62 0.21
N ALA A 412 -1.80 -0.04 0.56
CA ALA A 412 -2.43 -0.27 1.85
C ALA A 412 -2.81 -1.74 2.08
N GLN A 413 -3.26 -2.46 1.04
CA GLN A 413 -3.51 -3.90 1.12
C GLN A 413 -2.23 -4.72 1.28
N ALA A 414 -1.15 -4.36 0.57
CA ALA A 414 0.15 -5.00 0.72
C ALA A 414 0.70 -4.82 2.15
N LEU A 415 0.56 -3.61 2.72
CA LEU A 415 0.92 -3.31 4.11
C LEU A 415 0.13 -4.14 5.11
N ARG A 416 -1.20 -4.25 4.96
CA ARG A 416 -2.02 -5.12 5.84
C ARG A 416 -1.63 -6.59 5.75
N THR A 417 -1.27 -7.06 4.55
CA THR A 417 -0.80 -8.44 4.34
C THR A 417 0.53 -8.68 5.04
N LEU A 418 1.45 -7.72 4.95
CA LEU A 418 2.72 -7.77 5.65
C LEU A 418 2.52 -7.73 7.17
N GLU A 419 1.65 -6.86 7.67
CA GLU A 419 1.29 -6.78 9.08
C GLU A 419 0.73 -8.10 9.61
N SER A 420 -0.18 -8.74 8.87
CA SER A 420 -0.70 -10.07 9.21
C SER A 420 0.41 -11.13 9.24
N THR A 421 1.32 -11.10 8.27
CA THR A 421 2.46 -12.02 8.22
C THR A 421 3.39 -11.83 9.41
N VAL A 422 3.73 -10.58 9.75
CA VAL A 422 4.57 -10.23 10.89
C VAL A 422 3.90 -10.66 12.20
N ASN A 423 2.61 -10.40 12.37
CA ASN A 423 1.86 -10.84 13.55
C ASN A 423 1.83 -12.37 13.66
N GLY A 424 1.67 -13.08 12.55
CA GLY A 424 1.75 -14.55 12.50
C GLY A 424 3.14 -15.09 12.88
N VAL A 425 4.21 -14.45 12.39
CA VAL A 425 5.59 -14.80 12.77
C VAL A 425 5.83 -14.51 14.25
N SER A 426 5.38 -13.36 14.76
CA SER A 426 5.48 -13.00 16.17
C SER A 426 4.81 -14.05 17.07
N GLY A 427 3.60 -14.51 16.73
CA GLY A 427 2.91 -15.58 17.45
C GLY A 427 3.65 -16.93 17.41
N ARG A 428 4.26 -17.29 16.27
CA ARG A 428 5.09 -18.51 16.13
C ARG A 428 6.38 -18.42 16.94
N ILE A 429 7.01 -17.24 17.01
CA ILE A 429 8.18 -16.99 17.85
C ILE A 429 7.78 -17.14 19.31
N GLY A 430 6.71 -16.48 19.77
CA GLY A 430 6.25 -16.62 21.16
C GLY A 430 5.91 -18.06 21.54
N THR A 431 5.31 -18.84 20.63
CA THR A 431 5.09 -20.28 20.82
C THR A 431 6.40 -21.05 20.93
N SER A 432 7.39 -20.72 20.10
CA SER A 432 8.71 -21.37 20.11
C SER A 432 9.50 -21.03 21.37
N GLU A 433 9.47 -19.78 21.81
CA GLU A 433 10.03 -19.33 23.09
C GLU A 433 9.40 -20.07 24.27
N GLY A 434 8.07 -20.26 24.28
CA GLY A 434 7.39 -21.06 25.31
C GLY A 434 7.80 -22.55 25.31
N ARG A 435 8.01 -23.13 24.12
CA ARG A 435 8.54 -24.51 23.98
C ARG A 435 9.98 -24.62 24.45
N ILE A 436 10.82 -23.64 24.13
CA ILE A 436 12.22 -23.58 24.58
C ILE A 436 12.27 -23.49 26.10
N ALA A 437 11.50 -22.57 26.70
CA ALA A 437 11.42 -22.44 28.16
C ALA A 437 10.96 -23.74 28.86
N THR A 438 10.09 -24.51 28.20
CA THR A 438 9.67 -25.83 28.71
C THR A 438 10.80 -26.86 28.59
N LEU A 439 11.51 -26.90 27.46
CA LEU A 439 12.67 -27.78 27.28
C LEU A 439 13.80 -27.46 28.27
N GLU A 440 14.07 -26.18 28.52
CA GLU A 440 15.04 -25.73 29.52
C GLU A 440 14.67 -26.24 30.91
N ARG A 441 13.39 -26.12 31.29
CA ARG A 441 12.88 -26.65 32.57
C ARG A 441 13.02 -28.17 32.65
N THR A 442 12.58 -28.89 31.63
CA THR A 442 12.72 -30.36 31.59
C THR A 442 14.17 -30.79 31.68
N THR A 443 15.09 -30.06 31.04
CA THR A 443 16.53 -30.33 31.12
C THR A 443 17.05 -30.10 32.54
N ALA A 444 16.67 -28.99 33.18
CA ALA A 444 17.02 -28.70 34.56
C ALA A 444 16.50 -29.77 35.53
N ASP A 445 15.21 -30.15 35.42
CA ASP A 445 14.60 -31.19 36.24
C ASP A 445 15.30 -32.54 36.05
N THR A 446 15.65 -32.88 34.80
CA THR A 446 16.39 -34.11 34.48
C THR A 446 17.79 -34.10 35.09
N ASN A 447 18.50 -32.98 34.99
CA ASN A 447 19.84 -32.83 35.58
C ASN A 447 19.78 -32.94 37.12
N GLN A 448 18.75 -32.35 37.73
CA GLN A 448 18.53 -32.45 39.18
C GLN A 448 18.25 -33.89 39.61
N ALA A 449 17.37 -34.60 38.90
CA ALA A 449 17.07 -36.00 39.17
C ALA A 449 18.32 -36.89 39.04
N LEU A 450 19.13 -36.66 38.01
CA LEU A 450 20.38 -37.38 37.80
C LEU A 450 21.39 -37.11 38.93
N ALA A 451 21.55 -35.85 39.35
CA ALA A 451 22.42 -35.49 40.46
C ALA A 451 22.00 -36.17 41.77
N THR A 452 20.69 -36.22 42.06
CA THR A 452 20.15 -36.94 43.21
C THR A 452 20.45 -38.44 43.13
N ALA A 453 20.25 -39.08 41.98
CA ALA A 453 20.56 -40.50 41.79
C ALA A 453 22.05 -40.80 41.98
N GLN A 454 22.94 -39.95 41.47
CA GLN A 454 24.39 -40.07 41.67
C GLN A 454 24.80 -39.96 43.13
N SER A 455 24.23 -38.99 43.87
CA SER A 455 24.50 -38.83 45.30
C SER A 455 24.09 -40.06 46.11
N GLN A 456 22.91 -40.62 45.82
CA GLN A 456 22.43 -41.85 46.47
C GLN A 456 23.31 -43.07 46.17
N LEU A 457 23.80 -43.19 44.92
CA LEU A 457 24.73 -44.25 44.53
C LEU A 457 26.06 -44.13 45.26
N ASN A 458 26.65 -42.94 45.34
CA ASN A 458 27.90 -42.71 46.05
C ASN A 458 27.77 -43.06 47.54
N ALA A 459 26.69 -42.61 48.20
CA ALA A 459 26.43 -42.96 49.60
C ALA A 459 26.29 -44.48 49.84
N ARG A 460 25.71 -45.21 48.88
CA ARG A 460 25.65 -46.69 48.94
C ARG A 460 27.04 -47.31 48.79
N PHE A 461 27.88 -46.81 47.89
CA PHE A 461 29.24 -47.32 47.71
C PHE A 461 30.16 -47.02 48.90
N ASP A 462 30.06 -45.84 49.50
CA ASP A 462 30.87 -45.48 50.66
C ASP A 462 30.54 -46.38 51.88
N ASN A 463 29.26 -46.70 52.08
CA ASN A 463 28.82 -47.63 53.12
C ASN A 463 29.28 -49.08 52.88
N LEU A 464 29.56 -49.48 51.64
CA LEU A 464 30.14 -50.80 51.32
C LEU A 464 31.65 -50.87 51.63
N ALA A 465 32.35 -49.73 51.74
CA ALA A 465 33.80 -49.69 51.84
C ALA A 465 34.34 -49.67 53.29
N VAL A 466 33.52 -49.37 54.31
CA VAL A 466 33.96 -49.15 55.71
C VAL A 466 33.06 -49.88 56.72
N GLY A 467 33.62 -50.81 57.50
CA GLY A 467 32.94 -51.55 58.57
C GLY A 467 31.98 -52.68 58.12
N GLY A 468 31.65 -53.61 59.01
CA GLY A 468 30.63 -54.67 58.80
C GLY A 468 31.15 -55.98 58.19
N ARG A 469 32.13 -55.92 57.28
CA ARG A 469 32.74 -57.12 56.65
C ARG A 469 33.74 -57.79 57.59
N ASN A 470 33.43 -59.01 58.03
CA ASN A 470 34.41 -59.85 58.71
C ASN A 470 35.50 -60.31 57.74
N LEU A 471 36.74 -59.89 57.97
CA LEU A 471 37.91 -60.26 57.19
C LEU A 471 38.50 -61.61 57.61
N VAL A 472 38.04 -62.20 58.72
CA VAL A 472 38.47 -63.52 59.19
C VAL A 472 37.52 -64.60 58.64
N VAL A 473 37.90 -65.17 57.50
CA VAL A 473 37.21 -66.32 56.89
C VAL A 473 37.21 -67.52 57.85
N LYS A 474 36.09 -68.25 57.87
CA LYS A 474 35.80 -69.41 58.73
C LYS A 474 36.01 -69.16 60.22
N SER A 475 35.83 -67.92 60.66
CA SER A 475 36.02 -67.55 62.08
C SER A 475 35.08 -68.28 63.04
N GLY A 476 33.90 -68.71 62.58
CA GLY A 476 32.95 -69.52 63.35
C GLY A 476 33.07 -71.05 63.17
N ASP A 477 33.96 -71.52 62.29
CA ASP A 477 34.19 -72.96 62.02
C ASP A 477 35.46 -73.42 62.72
N ILE A 478 35.33 -74.28 63.73
CA ILE A 478 36.44 -74.77 64.55
C ILE A 478 37.40 -75.69 63.77
N GLY A 479 36.94 -76.33 62.69
CA GLY A 479 37.82 -77.08 61.79
C GLY A 479 38.89 -76.20 61.11
N ALA A 480 38.70 -74.88 61.16
CA ALA A 480 39.61 -73.87 60.65
C ALA A 480 40.60 -73.33 61.72
N TRP A 481 40.53 -73.80 62.96
CA TRP A 481 41.43 -73.41 64.05
C TRP A 481 42.45 -74.52 64.34
N SER A 482 43.56 -74.17 65.00
CA SER A 482 44.51 -75.14 65.53
C SER A 482 45.02 -74.72 66.90
N ASN A 483 45.98 -75.46 67.42
CA ASN A 483 46.56 -75.24 68.73
C ASN A 483 48.07 -75.41 68.65
N PHE A 484 48.81 -74.68 69.51
CA PHE A 484 50.27 -74.79 69.56
C PHE A 484 50.71 -76.13 70.16
N VAL A 485 51.94 -76.54 69.87
CA VAL A 485 52.56 -77.74 70.45
C VAL A 485 52.43 -77.68 71.99
N ARG A 486 52.00 -78.77 72.64
CA ARG A 486 51.77 -78.90 74.09
C ARG A 486 50.51 -78.18 74.63
N SER A 487 49.52 -77.95 73.78
CA SER A 487 48.15 -77.59 74.17
C SER A 487 47.15 -78.60 73.62
N SER A 488 45.90 -78.52 74.05
CA SER A 488 44.76 -79.23 73.45
C SER A 488 43.66 -78.24 73.08
N MET A 489 42.84 -78.64 72.11
CA MET A 489 41.73 -77.85 71.58
C MET A 489 40.44 -78.64 71.71
N SER A 490 39.40 -78.01 72.23
CA SER A 490 38.05 -78.56 72.24
C SER A 490 37.03 -77.47 71.93
N GLN A 491 35.83 -77.89 71.55
CA GLN A 491 34.72 -76.99 71.32
C GLN A 491 33.56 -77.33 72.24
N THR A 492 32.76 -76.32 72.55
CA THR A 492 31.46 -76.49 73.19
C THR A 492 30.44 -75.66 72.43
N ASP A 493 29.35 -76.29 72.01
CA ASP A 493 28.23 -75.55 71.43
C ASP A 493 27.70 -74.55 72.45
N SER A 494 27.37 -73.35 71.97
CA SER A 494 26.91 -72.26 72.82
C SER A 494 25.61 -71.73 72.29
N THR A 495 24.63 -71.51 73.17
CA THR A 495 23.42 -70.74 72.87
C THR A 495 23.60 -69.26 73.20
N GLN A 496 24.70 -68.88 73.86
CA GLN A 496 25.03 -67.51 74.25
C GLN A 496 25.73 -66.74 73.12
N TYR A 497 26.42 -67.45 72.22
CA TYR A 497 27.23 -66.88 71.14
C TYR A 497 26.79 -67.42 69.78
N LYS A 498 26.99 -66.62 68.73
CA LYS A 498 26.70 -66.96 67.33
C LYS A 498 27.66 -67.99 66.73
N THR A 499 28.80 -68.22 67.38
CA THR A 499 29.75 -69.28 67.07
C THR A 499 29.85 -70.25 68.25
N PRO A 500 30.27 -71.50 68.05
CA PRO A 500 30.63 -72.35 69.17
C PRO A 500 31.82 -71.74 69.94
N VAL A 501 31.96 -72.10 71.20
CA VAL A 501 33.07 -71.66 72.06
C VAL A 501 34.27 -72.55 71.82
N LEU A 502 35.37 -71.95 71.38
CA LEU A 502 36.66 -72.59 71.21
C LEU A 502 37.44 -72.52 72.53
N ARG A 503 37.72 -73.68 73.13
CA ARG A 503 38.58 -73.80 74.31
C ARG A 503 39.96 -74.29 73.90
N ILE A 504 40.99 -73.57 74.34
CA ILE A 504 42.38 -74.02 74.26
C ILE A 504 42.89 -74.24 75.68
N LEU A 505 43.22 -75.47 76.01
CA LEU A 505 43.72 -75.88 77.31
C LEU A 505 45.23 -76.14 77.23
N CYS A 506 45.93 -75.71 78.27
CA CYS A 506 47.30 -76.12 78.50
C CYS A 506 47.45 -77.61 78.82
N THR A 507 48.37 -78.31 78.16
CA THR A 507 48.78 -79.67 78.59
C THR A 507 50.18 -79.76 79.22
N GLN A 508 51.09 -78.81 78.91
CA GLN A 508 52.40 -78.63 79.58
C GLN A 508 52.77 -77.14 79.60
N ASP A 509 53.64 -76.71 80.53
CA ASP A 509 54.12 -75.32 80.62
C ASP A 509 54.60 -74.81 79.25
N SER A 510 53.75 -74.02 78.59
CA SER A 510 53.92 -73.65 77.19
C SER A 510 52.98 -72.53 76.73
N TRP A 511 53.05 -72.22 75.43
CA TRP A 511 52.28 -71.17 74.77
C TRP A 511 50.89 -71.70 74.36
N TYR A 512 49.81 -70.92 74.53
CA TYR A 512 48.44 -71.30 74.10
C TYR A 512 47.96 -70.57 72.84
N ALA A 513 47.25 -71.36 72.00
CA ALA A 513 46.36 -71.04 70.88
C ALA A 513 46.95 -70.41 69.57
N GLN A 514 46.91 -71.12 68.43
CA GLN A 514 47.17 -70.58 67.08
C GLN A 514 45.94 -70.84 66.17
N LYS A 515 45.32 -69.83 65.54
CA LYS A 515 44.46 -70.12 64.37
C LYS A 515 45.35 -70.54 63.21
N SER A 516 45.09 -71.64 62.50
CA SER A 516 45.78 -71.99 61.25
C SER A 516 44.94 -71.82 59.98
N ALA A 517 43.73 -71.25 60.03
CA ALA A 517 43.06 -70.80 58.82
C ALA A 517 43.52 -69.40 58.41
N GLN A 518 44.34 -69.38 57.36
CA GLN A 518 44.62 -68.17 56.60
C GLN A 518 43.35 -67.77 55.82
N SER A 519 42.85 -66.56 56.08
CA SER A 519 41.82 -65.92 55.27
C SER A 519 42.46 -65.37 54.01
N THR A 520 41.86 -65.46 52.82
CA THR A 520 42.41 -64.83 51.59
C THR A 520 42.32 -63.30 51.58
N ASN A 521 41.77 -62.70 52.65
CA ASN A 521 41.67 -61.27 52.80
C ASN A 521 42.99 -60.66 53.25
N ASN A 522 43.19 -59.37 52.93
CA ASN A 522 44.42 -58.64 53.16
C ASN A 522 44.19 -57.45 54.10
N VAL A 523 45.19 -57.13 54.89
CA VAL A 523 45.28 -55.92 55.70
C VAL A 523 46.36 -55.03 55.09
N GLN A 524 46.03 -53.76 54.85
CA GLN A 524 46.92 -52.78 54.21
C GLN A 524 47.60 -51.88 55.23
N ARG A 525 48.91 -51.65 55.07
CA ARG A 525 49.73 -50.78 55.91
C ARG A 525 49.14 -49.37 55.95
N GLY A 526 49.08 -48.79 57.16
CA GLY A 526 48.60 -47.43 57.39
C GLY A 526 47.08 -47.31 57.57
N GLU A 527 46.30 -48.31 57.16
CA GLU A 527 44.86 -48.35 57.39
C GLU A 527 44.53 -48.81 58.81
N SER A 528 43.41 -48.33 59.36
CA SER A 528 42.91 -48.76 60.66
C SER A 528 41.96 -49.95 60.55
N TYR A 529 42.06 -50.85 61.51
CA TYR A 529 41.23 -52.04 61.64
C TYR A 529 40.83 -52.25 63.10
N VAL A 530 39.80 -53.05 63.30
CA VAL A 530 39.36 -53.46 64.63
C VAL A 530 39.21 -54.98 64.68
N LEU A 531 39.91 -55.61 65.63
CA LEU A 531 39.73 -57.02 65.98
C LEU A 531 38.80 -57.09 67.19
N SER A 532 37.68 -57.78 67.07
CA SER A 532 36.74 -58.02 68.17
C SER A 532 36.47 -59.51 68.38
N PHE A 533 36.33 -59.92 69.64
CA PHE A 533 36.00 -61.29 70.02
C PHE A 533 35.55 -61.36 71.49
N PHE A 534 34.76 -62.37 71.82
CA PHE A 534 34.48 -62.72 73.22
C PHE A 534 35.56 -63.67 73.75
N VAL A 535 36.03 -63.43 74.97
CA VAL A 535 37.03 -64.26 75.62
C VAL A 535 36.81 -64.37 77.13
N ARG A 536 37.13 -65.53 77.71
CA ARG A 536 37.40 -65.68 79.15
C ARG A 536 38.64 -66.54 79.32
N SER A 537 39.45 -66.23 80.31
CA SER A 537 40.75 -66.88 80.49
C SER A 537 41.24 -66.68 81.90
N ASN A 538 41.75 -67.73 82.53
CA ASN A 538 42.47 -67.62 83.79
C ASN A 538 43.97 -67.29 83.59
N SER A 539 44.37 -67.00 82.35
CA SER A 539 45.75 -66.73 81.93
C SER A 539 45.85 -65.48 81.05
N SER A 540 47.04 -64.89 80.94
CA SER A 540 47.28 -63.68 80.16
C SER A 540 47.07 -63.91 78.65
N ILE A 541 46.50 -62.93 77.95
CA ILE A 541 46.32 -62.94 76.47
C ILE A 541 47.31 -62.02 75.73
N LYS A 542 48.44 -61.68 76.38
CA LYS A 542 49.50 -60.75 75.93
C LYS A 542 50.21 -61.13 74.61
N ASN A 543 49.83 -62.22 73.96
CA ASN A 543 50.36 -62.67 72.67
C ASN A 543 49.23 -62.83 71.65
N THR A 544 48.32 -61.86 71.62
CA THR A 544 47.31 -61.75 70.58
C THR A 544 47.90 -61.03 69.37
N PHE A 545 47.85 -61.66 68.20
CA PHE A 545 48.42 -61.14 66.94
C PHE A 545 47.41 -61.22 65.80
N ILE A 546 47.65 -60.39 64.80
CA ILE A 546 47.36 -60.78 63.42
C ILE A 546 48.65 -61.21 62.74
N TYR A 547 48.54 -62.15 61.81
CA TYR A 547 49.68 -62.63 61.04
C TYR A 547 49.25 -62.97 59.62
N GLY A 548 50.20 -63.24 58.74
CA GLY A 548 49.92 -63.68 57.37
C GLY A 548 51.14 -64.29 56.70
N ASP A 549 51.13 -64.26 55.37
CA ASP A 549 52.22 -64.80 54.55
C ASP A 549 53.58 -64.17 54.87
N GLY A 550 54.65 -64.92 54.58
CA GLY A 550 56.02 -64.48 54.85
C GLY A 550 56.34 -64.34 56.34
N ASN A 551 55.50 -64.87 57.23
CA ASN A 551 55.61 -64.76 58.69
C ASN A 551 55.53 -63.31 59.20
N VAL A 552 54.86 -62.43 58.44
CA VAL A 552 54.57 -61.06 58.85
C VAL A 552 53.53 -61.10 59.95
N ARG A 553 53.81 -60.49 61.11
CA ARG A 553 52.92 -60.48 62.27
C ARG A 553 52.91 -59.13 62.97
N GLN A 554 51.75 -58.72 63.44
CA GLN A 554 51.57 -57.55 64.29
C GLN A 554 50.92 -57.98 65.60
N ARG A 555 51.60 -57.71 66.71
CA ARG A 555 51.05 -57.94 68.04
C ARG A 555 50.05 -56.83 68.37
N LEU A 556 48.85 -57.23 68.79
CA LEU A 556 47.74 -56.33 69.06
C LEU A 556 47.55 -56.04 70.54
N ILE A 557 47.79 -57.03 71.41
CA ILE A 557 47.72 -56.87 72.87
C ILE A 557 49.13 -57.07 73.43
N VAL A 558 49.64 -56.08 74.19
CA VAL A 558 51.04 -56.03 74.65
C VAL A 558 51.22 -55.98 76.17
N SER A 559 50.15 -55.74 76.93
CA SER A 559 50.14 -55.74 78.40
C SER A 559 49.70 -57.09 78.97
N ASP A 560 50.15 -57.41 80.19
CA ASP A 560 49.67 -58.58 80.93
C ASP A 560 48.20 -58.37 81.31
N SER A 561 47.34 -58.82 80.40
CA SER A 561 45.89 -58.66 80.51
C SER A 561 45.33 -60.03 80.87
N ILE A 562 45.11 -60.26 82.16
CA ILE A 562 44.28 -61.37 82.62
C ILE A 562 42.84 -60.91 82.42
N VAL A 563 42.10 -61.62 81.57
CA VAL A 563 40.72 -61.26 81.21
C VAL A 563 39.73 -61.69 82.29
N GLY A 564 40.16 -62.55 83.21
CA GLY A 564 39.33 -63.15 84.24
C GLY A 564 38.52 -64.33 83.69
N GLU A 565 37.96 -65.13 84.59
CA GLU A 565 37.13 -66.29 84.23
C GLU A 565 35.68 -65.91 83.85
N SER A 566 35.37 -64.61 83.84
CA SER A 566 34.13 -64.07 83.26
C SER A 566 34.33 -63.70 81.79
N TRP A 567 33.28 -63.86 81.00
CA TRP A 567 33.29 -63.48 79.58
C TRP A 567 33.41 -61.97 79.41
N GLN A 568 34.35 -61.54 78.57
CA GLN A 568 34.53 -60.16 78.16
C GLN A 568 34.51 -60.04 76.63
N HIS A 569 33.95 -58.94 76.13
CA HIS A 569 34.03 -58.58 74.72
C HIS A 569 35.24 -57.68 74.50
N ILE A 570 36.29 -58.24 73.91
CA ILE A 570 37.51 -57.50 73.59
C ILE A 570 37.34 -56.85 72.23
N LYS A 571 37.72 -55.56 72.15
CA LYS A 571 37.73 -54.75 70.92
C LYS A 571 39.07 -54.04 70.85
N VAL A 572 39.92 -54.44 69.91
CA VAL A 572 41.26 -53.88 69.72
C VAL A 572 41.29 -53.14 68.40
N VAL A 573 41.28 -51.81 68.48
CA VAL A 573 41.53 -50.95 67.33
C VAL A 573 43.04 -50.84 67.14
N PHE A 574 43.50 -51.02 65.91
CA PHE A 574 44.92 -50.89 65.56
C PHE A 574 45.08 -50.30 64.17
N THR A 575 46.22 -49.65 63.95
CA THR A 575 46.68 -49.29 62.61
C THR A 575 47.67 -50.34 62.14
N ALA A 576 47.44 -50.88 60.94
CA ALA A 576 48.30 -51.92 60.38
C ALA A 576 49.70 -51.35 60.11
N ASN A 577 50.73 -51.98 60.66
CA ASN A 577 52.11 -51.51 60.49
C ASN A 577 52.81 -52.09 59.25
N ASN A 578 52.22 -53.13 58.64
CA ASN A 578 52.68 -53.79 57.43
C ASN A 578 51.48 -54.19 56.56
N ASP A 579 51.72 -54.39 55.27
CA ASP A 579 50.79 -55.12 54.42
C ASP A 579 50.84 -56.60 54.81
N ILE A 580 49.70 -57.16 55.19
CA ILE A 580 49.57 -58.56 55.61
C ILE A 580 48.59 -59.23 54.67
N SER A 581 49.10 -60.13 53.83
CA SER A 581 48.28 -60.96 52.96
C SER A 581 47.96 -62.28 53.65
N ASN A 582 46.83 -62.88 53.26
CA ASN A 582 46.39 -64.16 53.80
C ASN A 582 46.21 -64.17 55.33
N ILE A 583 45.43 -63.22 55.85
CA ILE A 583 45.42 -62.89 57.28
C ILE A 583 44.92 -64.04 58.17
N GLY A 584 45.62 -64.26 59.28
CA GLY A 584 45.24 -65.10 60.40
C GLY A 584 45.24 -64.32 61.72
N VAL A 585 44.56 -64.86 62.73
CA VAL A 585 44.45 -64.24 64.07
C VAL A 585 44.94 -65.22 65.12
N ILE A 586 45.81 -64.78 66.01
CA ILE A 586 46.27 -65.55 67.18
C ILE A 586 45.71 -64.85 68.41
N ILE A 587 45.07 -65.59 69.31
CA ILE A 587 44.53 -65.06 70.57
C ILE A 587 45.02 -65.98 71.69
N GLY A 588 45.94 -65.52 72.53
CA GLY A 588 46.51 -66.35 73.58
C GLY A 588 47.74 -65.76 74.27
N GLY A 589 48.43 -66.57 75.07
CA GLY A 589 49.57 -66.20 75.91
C GLY A 589 50.29 -67.39 76.52
N PHE A 590 51.17 -67.12 77.49
CA PHE A 590 51.88 -68.15 78.25
C PHE A 590 51.05 -68.56 79.47
N GLY A 591 51.11 -69.82 79.88
CA GLY A 591 50.59 -70.21 81.19
C GLY A 591 51.03 -71.60 81.64
N THR A 592 50.35 -72.14 82.64
CA THR A 592 50.78 -73.27 83.46
C THR A 592 50.13 -74.59 83.04
N ALA A 593 50.92 -75.67 83.04
CA ALA A 593 50.54 -77.06 82.77
C ALA A 593 49.19 -77.45 83.40
N ASN A 594 48.21 -77.83 82.58
CA ASN A 594 46.90 -78.35 83.02
C ASN A 594 46.07 -77.42 83.92
N GLN A 595 46.43 -76.15 84.03
CA GLN A 595 45.70 -75.13 84.80
C GLN A 595 45.19 -74.01 83.91
N SER A 596 46.02 -73.58 82.96
CA SER A 596 45.74 -72.44 82.10
C SER A 596 44.83 -72.79 80.91
N TYR A 597 43.80 -71.98 80.66
CA TYR A 597 42.97 -72.09 79.46
C TYR A 597 42.57 -70.71 78.92
N VAL A 598 42.17 -70.68 77.64
CA VAL A 598 41.50 -69.55 77.00
C VAL A 598 40.28 -70.06 76.24
N ASP A 599 39.12 -69.46 76.49
CA ASP A 599 37.90 -69.68 75.73
C ASP A 599 37.63 -68.48 74.83
N ILE A 600 37.27 -68.72 73.57
CA ILE A 600 37.11 -67.67 72.56
C ILE A 600 35.81 -67.93 71.78
N ALA A 601 35.08 -66.87 71.46
CA ALA A 601 33.93 -66.91 70.55
C ALA A 601 33.88 -65.64 69.68
N GLU A 602 33.18 -65.72 68.55
CA GLU A 602 32.83 -64.58 67.68
C GLU A 602 34.02 -63.71 67.25
N VAL A 603 35.07 -64.34 66.73
CA VAL A 603 36.24 -63.60 66.24
C VAL A 603 35.90 -62.88 64.93
N LYS A 604 36.06 -61.55 64.93
CA LYS A 604 35.82 -60.69 63.78
C LYS A 604 36.92 -59.64 63.63
N LEU A 605 37.44 -59.49 62.42
CA LEU A 605 38.37 -58.42 62.07
C LEU A 605 37.72 -57.56 60.99
N GLU A 606 37.71 -56.25 61.15
CA GLU A 606 37.02 -55.34 60.21
C GLU A 606 37.91 -54.16 59.86
N LYS A 607 37.79 -53.64 58.63
CA LYS A 607 38.42 -52.37 58.24
C LYS A 607 37.65 -51.20 58.88
N GLY A 608 38.39 -50.28 59.50
CA GLY A 608 37.86 -49.14 60.25
C GLY A 608 38.11 -49.25 61.76
N THR A 609 37.55 -48.32 62.52
CA THR A 609 37.73 -48.21 63.98
C THR A 609 36.50 -48.66 64.78
N ILE A 610 35.41 -49.02 64.09
CA ILE A 610 34.11 -49.35 64.70
C ILE A 610 33.92 -50.87 64.65
N ALA A 611 33.90 -51.52 65.81
CA ALA A 611 33.53 -52.94 65.91
C ALA A 611 32.02 -53.10 65.80
N THR A 612 31.57 -53.95 64.88
CA THR A 612 30.17 -54.32 64.69
C THR A 612 29.90 -55.73 65.20
N ASP A 613 28.63 -56.11 65.34
CA ASP A 613 28.24 -57.45 65.77
C ASP A 613 28.81 -58.54 64.85
N TRP A 614 29.08 -59.72 65.42
CA TRP A 614 29.63 -60.81 64.64
C TRP A 614 28.68 -61.25 63.51
N THR A 615 29.28 -61.34 62.32
CA THR A 615 28.74 -61.96 61.12
C THR A 615 29.83 -62.87 60.53
N PRO A 616 29.46 -63.97 59.86
CA PRO A 616 30.42 -64.74 59.08
C PRO A 616 31.07 -63.86 58.01
N ALA A 617 32.27 -64.22 57.54
CA ALA A 617 32.85 -63.51 56.41
C ALA A 617 31.92 -63.69 55.19
N PRO A 618 31.76 -62.68 54.31
CA PRO A 618 30.92 -62.81 53.11
C PRO A 618 31.30 -64.03 52.24
N GLU A 619 32.55 -64.46 52.30
CA GLU A 619 33.06 -65.66 51.62
C GLU A 619 32.60 -66.98 52.26
N ASP A 620 32.16 -66.96 53.53
CA ASP A 620 31.65 -68.13 54.26
C ASP A 620 30.15 -68.38 54.01
N VAL A 621 29.44 -67.43 53.39
CA VAL A 621 28.01 -67.50 53.12
C VAL A 621 27.75 -67.41 51.62
N ASN A 622 26.86 -68.27 51.11
CA ASN A 622 26.32 -68.10 49.76
C ASN A 622 25.36 -66.89 49.80
N VAL A 623 25.87 -65.69 49.53
CA VAL A 623 25.07 -64.46 49.59
C VAL A 623 24.01 -64.48 48.49
N ASP A 624 22.73 -64.57 48.86
CA ASP A 624 21.63 -64.27 47.95
C ASP A 624 21.55 -62.74 47.76
N LEU A 625 21.94 -62.27 46.57
CA LEU A 625 21.96 -60.85 46.20
C LEU A 625 20.57 -60.33 45.78
N SER A 626 19.54 -61.18 45.69
CA SER A 626 18.20 -60.80 45.26
C SER A 626 17.51 -59.71 46.11
N PRO A 627 17.71 -59.58 47.44
CA PRO A 627 17.06 -58.53 48.23
C PRO A 627 17.63 -57.13 47.95
N TYR A 628 18.86 -57.04 47.44
CA TYR A 628 19.52 -55.77 47.12
C TYR A 628 19.33 -55.35 45.65
N ALA A 629 18.88 -56.28 44.79
CA ALA A 629 18.78 -56.09 43.34
C ALA A 629 17.38 -55.66 42.85
N THR A 630 16.31 -55.87 43.62
CA THR A 630 14.95 -55.79 43.07
C THR A 630 14.00 -54.86 43.83
N ASN A 631 13.65 -53.73 43.20
CA ASN A 631 12.27 -53.25 42.92
C ASN A 631 11.99 -51.75 43.14
N ALA A 632 12.82 -50.97 43.84
CA ALA A 632 12.51 -49.54 44.02
C ALA A 632 12.95 -48.65 42.82
N ASN A 633 14.13 -48.88 42.23
CA ASN A 633 14.70 -47.95 41.23
C ASN A 633 14.28 -48.21 39.77
N LEU A 634 13.90 -49.44 39.41
CA LEU A 634 13.56 -49.77 38.02
C LEU A 634 12.14 -49.30 37.65
N ASP A 635 11.21 -49.33 38.59
CA ASP A 635 9.82 -48.93 38.35
C ASP A 635 9.68 -47.40 38.31
N GLU A 636 10.41 -46.65 39.14
CA GLU A 636 10.50 -45.19 39.03
C GLU A 636 11.12 -44.75 37.70
N PHE A 637 12.20 -45.41 37.26
CA PHE A 637 12.81 -45.13 35.95
C PHE A 637 11.84 -45.44 34.80
N LYS A 638 11.12 -46.57 34.86
CA LYS A 638 10.09 -46.93 33.86
C LYS A 638 8.91 -45.94 33.86
N GLN A 639 8.47 -45.43 35.01
CA GLN A 639 7.43 -44.41 35.07
C GLN A 639 7.90 -43.07 34.51
N ALA A 640 9.14 -42.66 34.79
CA ALA A 640 9.71 -41.44 34.21
C ALA A 640 9.82 -41.56 32.67
N GLN A 641 10.25 -42.71 32.16
CA GLN A 641 10.33 -42.98 30.72
C GLN A 641 8.94 -43.01 30.06
N ALA A 642 7.96 -43.69 30.67
CA ALA A 642 6.58 -43.72 30.17
C ALA A 642 5.91 -42.34 30.17
N SER A 643 6.23 -41.50 31.16
CA SER A 643 5.76 -40.11 31.23
C SER A 643 6.36 -39.26 30.10
N LYS A 644 7.66 -39.44 29.81
CA LYS A 644 8.34 -38.80 28.68
C LYS A 644 7.77 -39.24 27.33
N ASP A 645 7.52 -40.53 27.15
CA ASP A 645 6.95 -41.06 25.89
C ASP A 645 5.51 -40.55 25.68
N THR A 646 4.72 -40.45 26.76
CA THR A 646 3.37 -39.88 26.72
C THR A 646 3.39 -38.37 26.39
N ALA A 647 4.31 -37.61 26.98
CA ALA A 647 4.48 -36.18 26.68
C ALA A 647 4.91 -35.96 25.22
N THR A 648 5.80 -36.81 24.71
CA THR A 648 6.28 -36.79 23.32
C THR A 648 5.13 -37.14 22.35
N ALA A 649 4.35 -38.17 22.64
CA ALA A 649 3.19 -38.55 21.82
C ALA A 649 2.12 -37.44 21.77
N LYS A 650 1.82 -36.78 22.89
CA LYS A 650 0.88 -35.64 22.95
C LYS A 650 1.38 -34.44 22.14
N ALA A 651 2.67 -34.14 22.21
CA ALA A 651 3.28 -33.06 21.44
C ALA A 651 3.22 -33.35 19.92
N VAL A 652 3.50 -34.59 19.51
CA VAL A 652 3.40 -35.03 18.11
C VAL A 652 1.95 -34.98 17.62
N GLN A 653 0.99 -35.47 18.41
CA GLN A 653 -0.43 -35.45 18.05
C GLN A 653 -0.97 -34.02 17.87
N THR A 654 -0.55 -33.08 18.74
CA THR A 654 -0.94 -31.66 18.67
C THR A 654 -0.33 -30.96 17.43
N LEU A 655 0.92 -31.28 17.07
CA LEU A 655 1.56 -30.80 15.84
C LEU A 655 0.84 -31.34 14.60
N GLN A 656 0.45 -32.61 14.62
CA GLN A 656 -0.23 -33.28 13.51
C GLN A 656 -1.65 -32.73 13.29
N THR A 657 -2.39 -32.36 14.34
CA THR A 657 -3.72 -31.71 14.22
C THR A 657 -3.65 -30.27 13.71
N THR A 658 -2.57 -29.55 14.02
CA THR A 658 -2.37 -28.15 13.55
C THR A 658 -1.98 -28.10 12.08
N LEU A 659 -1.26 -29.12 11.57
CA LEU A 659 -0.86 -29.23 10.17
C LEU A 659 -1.98 -29.74 9.23
N ASN A 660 -2.91 -30.56 9.73
CA ASN A 660 -4.08 -31.03 8.96
C ASN A 660 -5.29 -30.06 9.00
N GLY A 661 -5.16 -28.92 9.68
CA GLY A 661 -6.32 -28.15 10.15
C GLY A 661 -6.86 -27.03 9.26
N GLN A 662 -6.04 -26.17 8.65
CA GLN A 662 -6.55 -24.95 7.98
C GLN A 662 -5.62 -24.40 6.88
N THR A 663 -6.01 -24.57 5.61
CA THR A 663 -5.48 -23.79 4.46
C THR A 663 -6.61 -23.12 3.68
N THR A 664 -7.65 -22.64 4.36
CA THR A 664 -8.70 -21.84 3.70
C THR A 664 -8.09 -20.49 3.32
N SER A 665 -7.95 -20.22 2.03
CA SER A 665 -7.48 -18.92 1.54
C SER A 665 -8.61 -18.17 0.84
N ILE A 666 -8.77 -16.89 1.17
CA ILE A 666 -9.71 -15.99 0.53
C ILE A 666 -8.92 -15.09 -0.43
N ARG A 667 -9.32 -15.03 -1.70
CA ARG A 667 -8.69 -14.15 -2.71
C ARG A 667 -9.72 -13.16 -3.26
N ASN A 668 -9.41 -11.87 -3.12
CA ASN A 668 -10.09 -10.77 -3.79
C ASN A 668 -9.31 -10.40 -5.05
N VAL A 669 -9.96 -10.43 -6.21
CA VAL A 669 -9.38 -10.06 -7.51
C VAL A 669 -10.07 -8.79 -7.99
N GLU A 670 -9.37 -7.66 -7.99
CA GLU A 670 -9.82 -6.40 -8.59
C GLU A 670 -8.83 -5.99 -9.67
N ARG A 671 -9.28 -5.99 -10.94
CA ARG A 671 -8.42 -5.73 -12.09
C ARG A 671 -9.14 -4.90 -13.12
N SER A 672 -8.65 -3.68 -13.36
CA SER A 672 -9.01 -2.86 -14.51
C SER A 672 -7.90 -2.94 -15.55
N VAL A 673 -8.25 -3.29 -16.79
CA VAL A 673 -7.33 -3.40 -17.93
C VAL A 673 -7.70 -2.33 -18.94
N ASN A 674 -6.84 -1.31 -19.04
CA ASN A 674 -6.87 -0.26 -20.07
C ASN A 674 -8.22 0.48 -20.23
N GLY A 675 -9.07 0.51 -19.20
CA GLY A 675 -10.41 1.12 -19.28
C GLY A 675 -11.42 0.39 -20.18
N VAL A 676 -11.03 -0.76 -20.74
CA VAL A 676 -11.83 -1.59 -21.66
C VAL A 676 -12.38 -2.81 -20.93
N ARG A 677 -11.72 -3.32 -19.89
CA ARG A 677 -12.19 -4.49 -19.13
C ARG A 677 -11.97 -4.33 -17.62
N ALA A 678 -13.00 -4.59 -16.83
CA ALA A 678 -12.94 -4.66 -15.37
C ALA A 678 -13.40 -6.03 -14.87
N ILE A 679 -12.66 -6.62 -13.93
CA ILE A 679 -12.99 -7.87 -13.24
C ILE A 679 -12.96 -7.61 -11.73
N LYS A 680 -14.03 -8.00 -11.04
CA LYS A 680 -14.13 -8.01 -9.57
C LYS A 680 -14.64 -9.37 -9.10
N ALA A 681 -13.82 -10.15 -8.42
CA ALA A 681 -14.20 -11.47 -7.94
C ALA A 681 -13.74 -11.75 -6.50
N VAL A 682 -14.53 -12.55 -5.79
CA VAL A 682 -14.19 -13.09 -4.47
C VAL A 682 -14.22 -14.61 -4.60
N THR A 683 -13.12 -15.25 -4.23
CA THR A 683 -13.00 -16.71 -4.26
C THR A 683 -12.49 -17.23 -2.92
N VAL A 684 -13.02 -18.38 -2.51
CA VAL A 684 -12.57 -19.17 -1.37
C VAL A 684 -12.05 -20.49 -1.90
N ASP A 685 -10.76 -20.75 -1.69
CA ASP A 685 -10.15 -22.06 -1.95
C ASP A 685 -10.07 -22.80 -0.63
N ASN A 686 -10.85 -23.87 -0.53
CA ASN A 686 -10.80 -24.81 0.58
C ASN A 686 -10.36 -26.17 0.05
N ASN A 687 -9.09 -26.51 0.28
CA ASN A 687 -8.50 -27.79 -0.09
C ASN A 687 -8.64 -28.12 -1.60
N GLY A 688 -8.45 -27.14 -2.47
CA GLY A 688 -8.52 -27.30 -3.93
C GLY A 688 -9.92 -27.14 -4.54
N VAL A 689 -10.95 -26.95 -3.71
CA VAL A 689 -12.31 -26.65 -4.17
C VAL A 689 -12.53 -25.15 -4.09
N ILE A 690 -12.70 -24.51 -5.26
CA ILE A 690 -12.90 -23.06 -5.38
C ILE A 690 -14.38 -22.74 -5.47
N SER A 691 -14.89 -21.96 -4.52
CA SER A 691 -16.23 -21.36 -4.55
C SER A 691 -16.14 -19.84 -4.57
N GLY A 692 -17.10 -19.13 -5.16
CA GLY A 692 -17.03 -17.67 -5.24
C GLY A 692 -17.99 -17.02 -6.22
N TYR A 693 -17.89 -15.70 -6.35
CA TYR A 693 -18.65 -14.91 -7.32
C TYR A 693 -17.77 -13.87 -8.01
N GLY A 694 -18.15 -13.46 -9.22
CA GLY A 694 -17.42 -12.50 -10.03
C GLY A 694 -18.31 -11.61 -10.89
N LEU A 695 -17.90 -10.35 -11.01
CA LEU A 695 -18.43 -9.35 -11.93
C LEU A 695 -17.38 -9.09 -13.01
N MET A 696 -17.82 -9.06 -14.26
CA MET A 696 -17.00 -8.68 -15.40
C MET A 696 -17.74 -7.63 -16.22
N SER A 697 -17.02 -6.59 -16.64
CA SER A 697 -17.51 -5.57 -17.58
C SER A 697 -16.47 -5.38 -18.66
N GLU A 698 -16.84 -5.50 -19.93
CA GLU A 698 -15.93 -5.43 -21.07
C GLU A 698 -16.53 -4.61 -22.20
N LEU A 699 -15.75 -3.68 -22.77
CA LEU A 699 -16.06 -2.92 -23.97
C LEU A 699 -15.56 -3.70 -25.19
N ALA A 700 -16.44 -4.45 -25.83
CA ALA A 700 -16.15 -5.22 -27.04
C ALA A 700 -16.87 -4.58 -28.24
N ASN A 701 -16.15 -4.27 -29.31
CA ASN A 701 -16.71 -3.69 -30.55
C ASN A 701 -17.59 -2.44 -30.32
N GLY A 702 -17.19 -1.55 -29.40
CA GLY A 702 -17.91 -0.31 -29.10
C GLY A 702 -19.15 -0.45 -28.19
N ARG A 703 -19.45 -1.67 -27.70
CA ARG A 703 -20.55 -1.94 -26.78
C ARG A 703 -20.02 -2.52 -25.47
N VAL A 704 -20.47 -1.97 -24.34
CA VAL A 704 -20.17 -2.54 -23.02
C VAL A 704 -21.08 -3.75 -22.78
N THR A 705 -20.48 -4.89 -22.45
CA THR A 705 -21.14 -6.11 -22.01
C THR A 705 -20.75 -6.41 -20.58
N SER A 706 -21.73 -6.73 -19.72
CA SER A 706 -21.50 -7.10 -18.32
C SER A 706 -21.96 -8.53 -18.04
N GLN A 707 -21.26 -9.20 -17.13
CA GLN A 707 -21.56 -10.56 -16.67
C GLN A 707 -21.43 -10.63 -15.15
N PHE A 708 -22.36 -11.34 -14.51
CA PHE A 708 -22.23 -11.82 -13.13
C PHE A 708 -22.23 -13.35 -13.14
N GLY A 709 -21.19 -13.95 -12.56
CA GLY A 709 -21.04 -15.40 -12.46
C GLY A 709 -20.89 -15.83 -11.00
N VAL A 710 -21.52 -16.94 -10.63
CA VAL A 710 -21.39 -17.58 -9.32
C VAL A 710 -20.94 -19.01 -9.53
N ASN A 711 -19.84 -19.40 -8.88
CA ASN A 711 -19.37 -20.79 -8.84
C ASN A 711 -19.63 -21.34 -7.43
N ALA A 712 -20.68 -22.15 -7.30
CA ALA A 712 -21.08 -22.75 -6.03
C ALA A 712 -21.90 -24.02 -6.27
N ASP A 713 -21.82 -24.96 -5.34
CA ASP A 713 -22.71 -26.14 -5.32
C ASP A 713 -24.16 -25.76 -4.97
N SER A 714 -24.35 -24.63 -4.29
CA SER A 714 -25.65 -24.09 -3.89
C SER A 714 -25.60 -22.56 -3.88
N PHE A 715 -26.53 -21.92 -4.57
CA PHE A 715 -26.72 -20.47 -4.52
C PHE A 715 -28.15 -20.16 -4.08
N TYR A 716 -28.30 -19.31 -3.07
CA TYR A 716 -29.62 -18.91 -2.58
C TYR A 716 -29.64 -17.45 -2.17
N VAL A 717 -30.83 -16.85 -2.24
CA VAL A 717 -31.10 -15.49 -1.72
C VAL A 717 -32.09 -15.62 -0.58
N GLY A 718 -31.76 -15.07 0.59
CA GLY A 718 -32.66 -15.04 1.75
C GLY A 718 -31.95 -14.68 3.05
N SER A 719 -32.72 -14.49 4.11
CA SER A 719 -32.18 -14.11 5.42
C SER A 719 -31.23 -15.19 5.98
N PRO A 720 -30.11 -14.80 6.62
CA PRO A 720 -29.22 -15.73 7.30
C PRO A 720 -29.89 -16.51 8.43
N SER A 721 -30.85 -15.90 9.12
CA SER A 721 -31.45 -16.44 10.36
C SER A 721 -32.83 -17.07 10.17
N ALA A 722 -33.58 -16.71 9.12
CA ALA A 722 -35.00 -17.09 9.00
C ALA A 722 -35.27 -18.46 8.35
N GLY A 723 -34.24 -19.23 7.96
CA GLY A 723 -34.36 -20.53 7.29
C GLY A 723 -34.99 -20.50 5.88
N HIS A 724 -35.81 -19.50 5.58
CA HIS A 724 -36.51 -19.33 4.31
C HIS A 724 -35.59 -18.79 3.21
N LYS A 725 -35.67 -19.38 2.02
CA LYS A 725 -34.91 -19.00 0.82
C LYS A 725 -35.87 -18.85 -0.37
N PRO A 726 -36.35 -17.62 -0.68
CA PRO A 726 -37.29 -17.39 -1.78
C PRO A 726 -36.74 -17.80 -3.15
N PHE A 727 -35.42 -17.81 -3.32
CA PHE A 727 -34.72 -18.27 -4.53
C PHE A 727 -33.56 -19.18 -4.14
N ALA A 728 -33.47 -20.34 -4.77
CA ALA A 728 -32.33 -21.25 -4.64
C ALA A 728 -32.03 -21.98 -5.95
N THR A 729 -30.75 -22.22 -6.23
CA THR A 729 -30.29 -23.07 -7.32
C THR A 729 -29.30 -24.09 -6.77
N TYR A 730 -29.54 -25.35 -7.09
CA TYR A 730 -28.72 -26.48 -6.66
C TYR A 730 -28.18 -27.22 -7.88
N THR A 731 -26.88 -27.49 -7.90
CA THR A 731 -26.23 -28.19 -9.03
C THR A 731 -26.25 -29.70 -8.89
N ARG A 732 -26.68 -30.22 -7.72
CA ARG A 732 -26.85 -31.65 -7.41
C ARG A 732 -28.12 -31.86 -6.57
N PRO A 733 -28.73 -33.06 -6.58
CA PRO A 733 -29.87 -33.35 -5.72
C PRO A 733 -29.53 -33.16 -4.23
N MET A 734 -30.38 -32.48 -3.48
CA MET A 734 -30.17 -32.16 -2.07
C MET A 734 -31.43 -32.43 -1.25
N VAL A 735 -31.27 -32.68 0.05
CA VAL A 735 -32.41 -32.76 0.98
C VAL A 735 -32.58 -31.41 1.66
N VAL A 736 -33.71 -30.75 1.42
CA VAL A 736 -34.09 -29.48 2.07
C VAL A 736 -35.35 -29.73 2.89
N ASN A 737 -35.30 -29.46 4.20
CA ASN A 737 -36.39 -29.71 5.14
C ASN A 737 -36.96 -31.15 5.07
N GLY A 738 -36.09 -32.15 4.89
CA GLY A 738 -36.48 -33.56 4.81
C GLY A 738 -37.00 -34.03 3.44
N VAL A 739 -37.15 -33.14 2.47
CA VAL A 739 -37.60 -33.46 1.11
C VAL A 739 -36.41 -33.46 0.15
N ARG A 740 -36.22 -34.55 -0.61
CA ARG A 740 -35.19 -34.64 -1.65
C ARG A 740 -35.64 -33.86 -2.90
N ILE A 741 -34.93 -32.79 -3.22
CA ILE A 741 -35.15 -31.98 -4.41
C ILE A 741 -34.07 -32.28 -5.47
N PRO A 742 -34.42 -32.45 -6.76
CA PRO A 742 -33.46 -32.59 -7.85
C PRO A 742 -32.54 -31.36 -8.03
N ALA A 743 -31.50 -31.47 -8.86
CA ALA A 743 -30.77 -30.29 -9.30
C ALA A 743 -31.69 -29.37 -10.13
N GLY A 744 -31.61 -28.06 -9.92
CA GLY A 744 -32.47 -27.08 -10.59
C GLY A 744 -32.62 -25.76 -9.83
N THR A 745 -33.40 -24.85 -10.42
CA THR A 745 -33.78 -23.56 -9.81
C THR A 745 -35.16 -23.67 -9.17
N TYR A 746 -35.25 -23.20 -7.94
CA TYR A 746 -36.43 -23.25 -7.09
C TYR A 746 -36.81 -21.85 -6.66
N ILE A 747 -38.07 -21.50 -6.85
CA ILE A 747 -38.64 -20.21 -6.48
C ILE A 747 -39.91 -20.48 -5.67
N ASN A 748 -40.00 -19.94 -4.45
CA ASN A 748 -41.16 -20.16 -3.59
C ASN A 748 -42.40 -19.39 -4.09
N SER A 749 -42.21 -18.12 -4.49
CA SER A 749 -43.23 -17.27 -5.11
C SER A 749 -42.59 -16.30 -6.11
N ALA A 750 -43.27 -16.03 -7.23
CA ALA A 750 -42.80 -15.12 -8.28
C ALA A 750 -43.96 -14.25 -8.80
N PHE A 751 -43.73 -12.93 -8.90
CA PHE A 751 -44.60 -12.01 -9.64
C PHE A 751 -43.93 -11.70 -10.98
N ILE A 752 -44.55 -12.10 -12.09
CA ILE A 752 -43.98 -11.97 -13.44
C ILE A 752 -44.94 -11.15 -14.31
N THR A 753 -44.55 -9.94 -14.70
CA THR A 753 -45.42 -9.02 -15.47
C THR A 753 -45.78 -9.59 -16.85
N ASN A 754 -44.81 -10.17 -17.56
CA ASN A 754 -45.00 -10.82 -18.86
C ASN A 754 -44.13 -12.08 -18.90
N ALA A 755 -44.74 -13.26 -18.89
CA ALA A 755 -44.03 -14.53 -19.01
C ALA A 755 -44.13 -15.06 -20.45
N SER A 756 -42.98 -15.41 -21.06
CA SER A 756 -42.95 -16.23 -22.29
C SER A 756 -42.49 -17.63 -21.88
N ILE A 757 -43.36 -18.63 -22.06
CA ILE A 757 -43.10 -20.01 -21.63
C ILE A 757 -43.30 -20.92 -22.84
N THR A 758 -42.24 -21.58 -23.32
CA THR A 758 -42.32 -22.53 -24.43
C THR A 758 -43.20 -23.73 -24.08
N MET A 759 -43.02 -24.28 -22.87
CA MET A 759 -43.88 -25.33 -22.31
C MET A 759 -43.81 -25.32 -20.78
N ALA A 760 -44.96 -25.33 -20.11
CA ALA A 760 -45.07 -25.44 -18.65
C ALA A 760 -45.48 -26.86 -18.24
N LYS A 761 -44.82 -27.43 -17.23
CA LYS A 761 -45.33 -28.59 -16.48
C LYS A 761 -45.91 -28.09 -15.16
N ILE A 762 -47.21 -28.25 -14.96
CA ILE A 762 -47.94 -27.73 -13.80
C ILE A 762 -48.29 -28.88 -12.87
N ALA A 763 -47.96 -28.75 -11.58
CA ALA A 763 -48.17 -29.82 -10.61
C ALA A 763 -49.63 -29.94 -10.13
N ASP A 764 -50.37 -28.82 -10.06
CA ASP A 764 -51.76 -28.78 -9.57
C ASP A 764 -52.71 -28.06 -10.54
N SER A 765 -52.59 -26.74 -10.67
CA SER A 765 -53.47 -25.92 -11.51
C SER A 765 -52.89 -24.55 -11.82
N ILE A 766 -53.49 -23.85 -12.80
CA ILE A 766 -53.33 -22.40 -13.01
C ILE A 766 -54.69 -21.76 -12.76
N GLN A 767 -54.75 -20.67 -12.00
CA GLN A 767 -56.02 -19.99 -11.68
C GLN A 767 -55.85 -18.48 -11.60
N SER A 768 -56.96 -17.74 -11.70
CA SER A 768 -56.99 -16.32 -11.37
C SER A 768 -56.92 -16.08 -9.86
N ASP A 769 -56.41 -14.92 -9.46
CA ASP A 769 -56.23 -14.53 -8.06
C ASP A 769 -57.56 -14.50 -7.26
N ASN A 770 -58.65 -14.17 -7.94
CA ASN A 770 -59.98 -14.11 -7.34
C ASN A 770 -60.75 -15.43 -7.41
N TYR A 771 -60.13 -16.54 -7.84
CA TYR A 771 -60.84 -17.80 -8.05
C TYR A 771 -61.50 -18.32 -6.75
N VAL A 772 -62.82 -18.54 -6.84
CA VAL A 772 -63.62 -19.23 -5.83
C VAL A 772 -64.46 -20.26 -6.59
N ALA A 773 -64.32 -21.54 -6.23
CA ALA A 773 -64.97 -22.64 -6.91
C ALA A 773 -66.48 -22.39 -7.08
N GLY A 774 -66.97 -22.55 -8.31
CA GLY A 774 -68.36 -22.33 -8.72
C GLY A 774 -68.89 -20.91 -8.61
N ARG A 775 -68.08 -19.91 -8.22
CA ARG A 775 -68.56 -18.56 -7.88
C ARG A 775 -67.91 -17.43 -8.67
N GLN A 776 -66.59 -17.41 -8.81
CA GLN A 776 -65.89 -16.33 -9.54
C GLN A 776 -64.49 -16.78 -9.97
N GLY A 777 -63.94 -16.11 -10.98
CA GLY A 777 -62.59 -16.39 -11.50
C GLY A 777 -62.51 -17.66 -12.35
N TRP A 778 -61.30 -18.02 -12.76
CA TRP A 778 -61.07 -19.21 -13.59
C TRP A 778 -59.98 -20.10 -13.00
N ARG A 779 -60.04 -21.40 -13.31
CA ARG A 779 -59.03 -22.40 -12.94
C ARG A 779 -58.91 -23.49 -14.00
N LEU A 780 -57.68 -23.73 -14.45
CA LEU A 780 -57.29 -24.87 -15.27
C LEU A 780 -56.57 -25.89 -14.39
N PHE A 781 -57.16 -27.06 -14.22
CA PHE A 781 -56.63 -28.15 -13.42
C PHE A 781 -55.66 -29.03 -14.23
N LYS A 782 -54.72 -29.70 -13.57
CA LYS A 782 -53.76 -30.64 -14.20
C LYS A 782 -54.41 -31.84 -14.89
N ASP A 783 -55.64 -32.17 -14.51
CA ASP A 783 -56.43 -33.27 -15.09
C ASP A 783 -57.17 -32.86 -16.37
N GLY A 784 -56.93 -31.62 -16.85
CA GLY A 784 -57.52 -31.09 -18.08
C GLY A 784 -58.86 -30.39 -17.87
N ARG A 785 -59.37 -30.34 -16.63
CA ARG A 785 -60.61 -29.61 -16.35
C ARG A 785 -60.37 -28.10 -16.41
N PHE A 786 -61.23 -27.35 -17.09
CA PHE A 786 -61.20 -25.89 -17.12
C PHE A 786 -62.52 -25.33 -16.61
N GLU A 787 -62.43 -24.45 -15.61
CA GLU A 787 -63.57 -23.78 -15.00
C GLU A 787 -63.42 -22.28 -15.19
N LEU A 788 -64.47 -21.62 -15.68
CA LEU A 788 -64.55 -20.18 -15.86
C LEU A 788 -65.88 -19.70 -15.27
N ASN A 789 -65.83 -19.09 -14.10
CA ASN A 789 -67.00 -18.58 -13.38
C ASN A 789 -67.19 -17.09 -13.63
N ASN A 790 -68.43 -16.68 -13.83
CA ASN A 790 -68.77 -15.29 -14.04
C ASN A 790 -68.83 -14.50 -12.72
N THR A 791 -68.56 -13.20 -12.78
CA THR A 791 -68.61 -12.27 -11.63
C THR A 791 -69.99 -11.60 -11.45
N PHE A 792 -70.95 -11.78 -12.36
CA PHE A 792 -72.26 -11.11 -12.29
C PHE A 792 -73.25 -11.70 -11.28
N GLY A 793 -72.92 -12.81 -10.62
CA GLY A 793 -73.78 -13.42 -9.59
C GLY A 793 -75.06 -14.07 -10.11
N ASP A 794 -75.22 -14.16 -11.43
CA ASP A 794 -76.34 -14.80 -12.13
C ASP A 794 -76.21 -16.32 -12.25
N GLY A 795 -75.12 -16.89 -11.74
CA GLY A 795 -74.84 -18.32 -11.78
C GLY A 795 -74.29 -18.81 -13.11
N SER A 796 -74.00 -17.92 -14.07
CA SER A 796 -73.43 -18.29 -15.36
C SER A 796 -71.96 -18.72 -15.24
N SER A 797 -71.58 -19.80 -15.92
CA SER A 797 -70.21 -20.33 -15.91
C SER A 797 -69.95 -21.26 -17.09
N LEU A 798 -68.67 -21.53 -17.35
CA LEU A 798 -68.21 -22.53 -18.30
C LEU A 798 -67.39 -23.58 -17.56
N GLU A 799 -67.66 -24.85 -17.86
CA GLU A 799 -66.91 -25.98 -17.33
C GLU A 799 -66.57 -26.94 -18.47
N LEU A 800 -65.29 -27.18 -18.70
CA LEU A 800 -64.78 -28.26 -19.54
C LEU A 800 -64.21 -29.34 -18.63
N ASN A 801 -64.67 -30.58 -18.76
CA ASN A 801 -64.13 -31.72 -18.02
C ASN A 801 -64.05 -32.95 -18.94
N SER A 802 -63.68 -34.11 -18.40
CA SER A 802 -63.55 -35.36 -19.17
C SER A 802 -64.84 -35.86 -19.82
N ARG A 803 -66.02 -35.33 -19.43
CA ARG A 803 -67.32 -35.68 -19.99
C ARG A 803 -67.75 -34.75 -21.12
N GLY A 804 -67.25 -33.52 -21.16
CA GLY A 804 -67.62 -32.52 -22.16
C GLY A 804 -67.43 -31.07 -21.72
N LEU A 805 -67.90 -30.15 -22.57
CA LEU A 805 -68.02 -28.72 -22.31
C LEU A 805 -69.47 -28.38 -21.94
N ILE A 806 -69.66 -27.69 -20.82
CA ILE A 806 -70.96 -27.17 -20.40
C ILE A 806 -70.84 -25.66 -20.19
N VAL A 807 -71.74 -24.91 -20.81
CA VAL A 807 -71.96 -23.48 -20.53
C VAL A 807 -73.30 -23.37 -19.80
N TRP A 808 -73.31 -22.70 -18.65
CA TRP A 808 -74.47 -22.51 -17.79
C TRP A 808 -74.98 -21.08 -17.93
N TYR A 809 -76.31 -20.92 -18.01
CA TYR A 809 -76.96 -19.62 -17.73
C TYR A 809 -77.08 -19.40 -16.22
N ASP A 810 -77.44 -20.46 -15.49
CA ASP A 810 -77.54 -20.47 -14.04
C ASP A 810 -77.24 -21.90 -13.54
N LYS A 811 -76.00 -22.11 -13.09
CA LYS A 811 -75.53 -23.40 -12.57
C LYS A 811 -76.25 -23.82 -11.30
N SER A 812 -76.74 -22.86 -10.49
CA SER A 812 -77.47 -23.15 -9.25
C SER A 812 -78.85 -23.74 -9.51
N GLN A 813 -79.49 -23.33 -10.61
CA GLN A 813 -80.78 -23.87 -11.07
C GLN A 813 -80.65 -24.97 -12.13
N GLY A 814 -79.42 -25.40 -12.45
CA GLY A 814 -79.18 -26.42 -13.46
C GLY A 814 -79.52 -26.00 -14.90
N LYS A 815 -79.65 -24.70 -15.19
CA LYS A 815 -80.01 -24.19 -16.52
C LYS A 815 -78.78 -24.11 -17.42
N LYS A 816 -78.65 -25.08 -18.33
CA LYS A 816 -77.57 -25.17 -19.32
C LYS A 816 -77.91 -24.30 -20.55
N ALA A 817 -76.93 -23.53 -21.02
CA ALA A 817 -76.97 -22.80 -22.28
C ALA A 817 -76.47 -23.67 -23.44
N VAL A 818 -75.38 -24.40 -23.22
CA VAL A 818 -74.73 -25.29 -24.20
C VAL A 818 -74.18 -26.49 -23.46
N GLU A 819 -74.35 -27.68 -24.02
CA GLU A 819 -73.70 -28.91 -23.55
C GLU A 819 -73.19 -29.69 -24.76
N LEU A 820 -71.89 -30.01 -24.77
CA LEU A 820 -71.22 -30.74 -25.85
C LEU A 820 -70.35 -31.83 -25.21
N GLY A 821 -70.62 -33.11 -25.45
CA GLY A 821 -69.86 -34.20 -24.83
C GLY A 821 -70.43 -35.61 -25.07
N ILE A 822 -69.92 -36.59 -24.33
CA ILE A 822 -70.43 -37.97 -24.35
C ILE A 822 -71.69 -38.00 -23.48
N PHE A 823 -72.85 -37.98 -24.13
CA PHE A 823 -74.15 -38.15 -23.49
C PHE A 823 -74.38 -39.64 -23.24
N THR A 824 -74.37 -40.04 -21.98
CA THR A 824 -74.92 -41.34 -21.54
C THR A 824 -76.19 -41.10 -20.75
#